data_AF-A0A971IYE6-F1
#
_entry.id   AF-A0A971IYE6-F1
#
_cell.length_a   1.000
_cell.length_b   1.000
_cell.length_c   1.000
_cell.angle_alpha   90.00
_cell.angle_beta   90.00
_cell.angle_gamma   90.00
#
_symmetry.space_group_name_H-M   'P 1'
#
loop_
_entity.id
_entity.type
_entity.pdbx_description
1 polymer ?
#
loop_
_entity_poly.entity_id
_entity_poly.type
_entity_poly.pdbx_seq_one_letter_code
_entity_poly.pdbx_strand_id
1 'polypeptide(L)'
;MIDNGAAVVEEADFASTNPEAYRRLKALAAEAIAERYPLEGGQETIKASHAWAVSGNKTVTGKPLLESDPQIAVTLPSLWYEIHLHGGRYNARGIGVAGAPGFLIGWNEHLAWGATALGSDNVDLFLERLDASGENYEYRGNWVPLKTRMEEIKVLGGESVSLEVRETQHGPLVDDFLQDRRPGEHYALHYVVTQELHTSIEGLLAMMRSTDWESFADGLSRYHSPGLHIVYADVYGNIGYHTAAAIPIRTGTYGLPQVGWTGDEEWAGYIPFNELPQSLNPERGFVASANHLPVGDWYPHNLTVASPGHTPRSLRLYELLADRSDFSVEVFEESVHRDNISPVARDFIAVANHLAERGLFTPDAVRTLDAFAGWDGRMVEGDVQSALGQVLLTTIHRSLGSIPGTERLAARFGGGYPGIIHLFRVVLADHDTYGSSVWDGDVARWMSSILEQIGSQRRRAAAGTSQRQVMLYQTNLEGFGSLDPTADRDLPELTTTFVDTIWSQLGNSYTHIVDLSDIDNSRAVLPPGVSEDPRSAHYFDQVDLWVKGATRPAPLSREAVMLYAESVQVLEYGPGQVEPVAAASEEPVGPTSRASMAGRANSVGSLANEGPAFSEDLDLTFSENAGLPLTEGVGLAFSENADTVHLALLEPPDGRVYHGTSPSTRDVDAYIAALGDPELYPAVEGMHSAVPGTRPQYLERTTREFLERVRAAGRIPHLSFSMSIGDGQPVDDVIALS
;
A
#
# COMPACT_ATOMS: atom_id res chain seq x y z
N MET A 1 7.87 10.53 -3.25
CA MET A 1 6.94 10.58 -4.42
C MET A 1 6.08 9.34 -4.36
N ILE A 2 4.77 9.46 -4.62
CA ILE A 2 3.80 8.38 -4.55
C ILE A 2 3.29 8.06 -5.97
N ASP A 3 3.21 6.77 -6.33
CA ASP A 3 2.56 6.30 -7.56
C ASP A 3 1.08 6.03 -7.27
N ASN A 4 0.22 7.04 -7.50
CA ASN A 4 -1.22 6.91 -7.25
C ASN A 4 -1.88 5.80 -8.07
N GLY A 5 -1.33 5.47 -9.24
CA GLY A 5 -1.83 4.37 -10.08
C GLY A 5 -1.58 2.99 -9.49
N ALA A 6 -0.80 2.89 -8.40
CA ALA A 6 -0.58 1.66 -7.66
C ALA A 6 -1.45 1.55 -6.40
N ALA A 7 -2.24 2.57 -6.03
CA ALA A 7 -3.00 2.54 -4.80
C ALA A 7 -4.07 1.43 -4.82
N VAL A 8 -4.13 0.65 -3.73
CA VAL A 8 -5.21 -0.34 -3.54
C VAL A 8 -6.57 0.36 -3.51
N VAL A 9 -6.67 1.45 -2.75
CA VAL A 9 -7.88 2.25 -2.60
C VAL A 9 -7.75 3.56 -3.38
N GLU A 10 -8.57 3.71 -4.41
CA GLU A 10 -8.73 4.97 -5.14
C GLU A 10 -9.60 5.97 -4.36
N GLU A 11 -9.40 7.27 -4.61
CA GLU A 11 -10.16 8.32 -3.91
C GLU A 11 -11.66 8.19 -4.13
N ALA A 12 -12.08 7.84 -5.36
CA ALA A 12 -13.48 7.65 -5.72
C ALA A 12 -14.10 6.45 -4.99
N ASP A 13 -13.37 5.34 -4.89
CA ASP A 13 -13.82 4.15 -4.17
C ASP A 13 -13.99 4.44 -2.67
N PHE A 14 -13.04 5.17 -2.06
CA PHE A 14 -13.16 5.55 -0.65
C PHE A 14 -14.32 6.53 -0.43
N ALA A 15 -14.45 7.55 -1.28
CA ALA A 15 -15.51 8.56 -1.17
C ALA A 15 -16.91 7.95 -1.31
N SER A 16 -17.06 6.93 -2.17
CA SER A 16 -18.32 6.20 -2.32
C SER A 16 -18.61 5.27 -1.13
N THR A 17 -17.59 4.58 -0.62
CA THR A 17 -17.72 3.65 0.50
C THR A 17 -17.97 4.37 1.83
N ASN A 18 -17.30 5.51 2.07
CA ASN A 18 -17.34 6.23 3.34
C ASN A 18 -17.33 7.77 3.18
N PRO A 19 -18.44 8.36 2.71
CA PRO A 19 -18.51 9.78 2.37
C PRO A 19 -18.36 10.72 3.57
N GLU A 20 -18.68 10.26 4.78
CA GLU A 20 -18.53 11.08 5.98
C GLU A 20 -17.08 11.16 6.44
N ALA A 21 -16.35 10.03 6.48
CA ALA A 21 -14.92 10.03 6.74
C ALA A 21 -14.15 10.79 5.66
N TYR A 22 -14.53 10.59 4.39
CA TYR A 22 -13.92 11.32 3.28
C TYR A 22 -13.97 12.84 3.48
N ARG A 23 -15.13 13.40 3.85
CA ARG A 23 -15.26 14.84 4.14
C ARG A 23 -14.36 15.31 5.28
N ARG A 24 -14.18 14.50 6.34
CA ARG A 24 -13.24 14.83 7.44
C ARG A 24 -11.79 14.82 6.95
N LEU A 25 -11.39 13.81 6.18
CA LEU A 25 -10.05 13.71 5.62
C LEU A 25 -9.73 14.88 4.69
N LYS A 26 -10.68 15.32 3.85
CA LYS A 26 -10.49 16.49 2.99
C LYS A 26 -10.35 17.79 3.78
N ALA A 27 -11.06 17.93 4.90
CA ALA A 27 -10.89 19.08 5.80
C ALA A 27 -9.49 19.08 6.43
N LEU A 28 -9.01 17.93 6.93
CA LEU A 28 -7.66 17.78 7.47
C LEU A 28 -6.59 18.07 6.42
N ALA A 29 -6.75 17.58 5.19
CA ALA A 29 -5.81 17.81 4.10
C ALA A 29 -5.69 19.31 3.76
N ALA A 30 -6.79 20.07 3.83
CA ALA A 30 -6.77 21.52 3.60
C ALA A 30 -5.97 22.27 4.69
N GLU A 31 -5.98 21.77 5.92
CA GLU A 31 -5.22 22.33 7.05
C GLU A 31 -3.72 21.94 6.99
N ALA A 32 -3.40 20.76 6.44
CA ALA A 32 -2.06 20.18 6.41
C ALA A 32 -1.13 20.69 5.28
N ILE A 33 -1.63 21.47 4.31
CA ILE A 33 -0.85 21.94 3.13
C ILE A 33 0.36 22.84 3.50
N ALA A 34 0.56 23.19 4.77
CA ALA A 34 1.71 23.98 5.21
C ALA A 34 3.04 23.21 5.32
N GLU A 35 3.06 21.89 5.55
CA GLU A 35 4.30 21.14 5.83
C GLU A 35 4.25 19.69 5.29
N ARG A 36 4.72 19.45 4.05
CA ARG A 36 5.02 18.09 3.56
C ARG A 36 6.52 17.88 3.51
N TYR A 37 7.02 16.97 4.34
CA TYR A 37 8.41 16.52 4.36
C TYR A 37 8.62 15.31 3.43
N PRO A 38 9.78 15.19 2.77
CA PRO A 38 10.07 14.05 1.91
C PRO A 38 10.22 12.76 2.74
N LEU A 39 9.51 11.71 2.32
CA LEU A 39 9.75 10.34 2.76
C LEU A 39 11.15 9.91 2.28
N GLU A 40 12.12 9.80 3.19
CA GLU A 40 13.36 9.09 2.90
C GLU A 40 13.14 7.58 3.11
N GLY A 41 13.55 6.79 2.11
CA GLY A 41 13.24 5.37 2.01
C GLY A 41 13.83 4.56 3.16
N GLY A 42 12.95 3.94 3.95
CA GLY A 42 13.33 2.88 4.89
C GLY A 42 13.93 1.68 4.18
N GLN A 43 14.77 0.93 4.89
CA GLN A 43 15.34 -0.31 4.39
C GLN A 43 14.26 -1.38 4.19
N GLU A 44 13.99 -1.77 2.95
CA GLU A 44 13.19 -2.95 2.65
C GLU A 44 13.95 -4.21 3.07
N THR A 45 13.50 -4.84 4.15
CA THR A 45 13.63 -6.28 4.41
C THR A 45 12.23 -6.88 4.42
N ILE A 46 11.50 -6.74 3.30
CA ILE A 46 10.10 -7.20 3.24
C ILE A 46 10.05 -8.72 3.20
N LYS A 47 9.44 -9.30 4.24
CA LYS A 47 8.72 -10.58 4.16
C LYS A 47 7.51 -10.34 3.26
N ALA A 48 7.49 -10.98 2.10
CA ALA A 48 6.42 -10.82 1.12
C ALA A 48 5.11 -11.41 1.66
N SER A 49 3.94 -11.01 1.17
CA SER A 49 2.67 -11.75 1.23
C SER A 49 1.76 -11.21 0.14
N HIS A 50 0.81 -11.99 -0.35
CA HIS A 50 -0.24 -11.48 -1.23
C HIS A 50 -1.59 -12.09 -0.91
N ALA A 51 -2.62 -11.30 -1.19
CA ALA A 51 -4.00 -11.73 -1.15
C ALA A 51 -4.77 -11.00 -2.24
N TRP A 52 -5.74 -11.65 -2.85
CA TRP A 52 -6.61 -11.03 -3.84
C TRP A 52 -7.99 -11.67 -3.85
N ALA A 53 -8.96 -10.89 -4.30
CA ALA A 53 -10.30 -11.37 -4.61
C ALA A 53 -10.78 -10.79 -5.92
N VAL A 54 -11.53 -11.58 -6.68
CA VAL A 54 -12.22 -11.15 -7.89
C VAL A 54 -13.72 -11.27 -7.69
N SER A 55 -14.48 -10.29 -8.17
CA SER A 55 -15.93 -10.30 -8.06
C SER A 55 -16.55 -11.31 -9.04
N GLY A 56 -17.83 -11.64 -8.84
CA GLY A 56 -18.54 -12.60 -9.66
C GLY A 56 -18.61 -12.25 -11.16
N ASN A 57 -18.40 -10.98 -11.55
CA ASN A 57 -18.37 -10.59 -12.97
C ASN A 57 -17.08 -11.03 -13.69
N LYS A 58 -16.05 -11.47 -12.95
CA LYS A 58 -14.80 -12.01 -13.50
C LYS A 58 -14.70 -13.54 -13.35
N THR A 59 -15.70 -14.21 -12.80
CA THR A 59 -15.67 -15.66 -12.54
C THR A 59 -16.66 -16.42 -13.39
N VAL A 60 -16.36 -17.70 -13.65
CA VAL A 60 -17.24 -18.60 -14.41
C VAL A 60 -18.51 -18.98 -13.64
N THR A 61 -18.51 -18.81 -12.31
CA THR A 61 -19.60 -19.19 -11.41
C THR A 61 -20.55 -18.03 -11.09
N GLY A 62 -20.15 -16.79 -11.41
CA GLY A 62 -20.91 -15.59 -11.03
C GLY A 62 -20.79 -15.22 -9.54
N LYS A 63 -19.91 -15.89 -8.78
CA LYS A 63 -19.62 -15.60 -7.37
C LYS A 63 -18.14 -15.31 -7.15
N PRO A 64 -17.78 -14.58 -6.09
CA PRO A 64 -16.39 -14.21 -5.85
C PRO A 64 -15.48 -15.42 -5.58
N LEU A 65 -14.20 -15.22 -5.89
CA LEU A 65 -13.09 -16.09 -5.49
C LEU A 65 -12.10 -15.26 -4.69
N LEU A 66 -11.52 -15.84 -3.64
CA LEU A 66 -10.47 -15.21 -2.83
C LEU A 66 -9.29 -16.16 -2.68
N GLU A 67 -8.09 -15.62 -2.81
CA GLU A 67 -6.85 -16.30 -2.43
C GLU A 67 -6.04 -15.45 -1.45
N SER A 68 -5.43 -16.12 -0.48
CA SER A 68 -4.42 -15.55 0.41
C SER A 68 -3.25 -16.49 0.52
N ASP A 69 -2.06 -15.92 0.37
CA ASP A 69 -0.78 -16.62 0.41
C ASP A 69 0.24 -15.77 1.20
N PRO A 70 0.34 -16.00 2.53
CA PRO A 70 1.37 -15.37 3.35
C PRO A 70 2.76 -15.89 2.97
N GLN A 71 3.63 -14.97 2.53
CA GLN A 71 4.96 -15.29 1.99
C GLN A 71 6.09 -15.14 3.05
N ILE A 72 6.03 -15.97 4.10
CA ILE A 72 7.03 -16.03 5.18
C ILE A 72 7.87 -17.31 5.03
N ALA A 73 9.11 -17.32 5.50
CA ALA A 73 9.97 -18.50 5.43
C ALA A 73 9.24 -19.79 5.85
N VAL A 74 9.28 -20.81 4.99
CA VAL A 74 8.76 -22.14 5.31
C VAL A 74 9.68 -22.81 6.34
N THR A 75 9.17 -23.00 7.56
CA THR A 75 9.91 -23.59 8.69
C THR A 75 9.46 -25.01 9.00
N LEU A 76 10.23 -25.72 9.83
CA LEU A 76 9.87 -27.03 10.37
C LEU A 76 9.92 -27.00 11.90
N PRO A 77 8.78 -27.04 12.62
CA PRO A 77 7.40 -27.09 12.12
C PRO A 77 6.96 -25.79 11.42
N SER A 78 5.81 -25.83 10.75
CA SER A 78 5.21 -24.63 10.15
C SER A 78 4.90 -23.59 11.23
N LEU A 79 5.10 -22.30 10.92
CA LEU A 79 4.67 -21.19 11.78
C LEU A 79 3.14 -21.18 11.95
N TRP A 80 2.43 -21.56 10.89
CA TRP A 80 0.98 -21.54 10.85
C TRP A 80 0.39 -22.88 11.25
N TYR A 81 -0.82 -22.82 11.82
CA TYR A 81 -1.60 -24.01 12.16
C TYR A 81 -3.01 -23.87 11.57
N GLU A 82 -3.34 -24.72 10.59
CA GLU A 82 -4.68 -24.73 9.97
C GLU A 82 -5.65 -25.52 10.84
N ILE A 83 -6.81 -24.92 11.13
CA ILE A 83 -7.89 -25.55 11.89
C ILE A 83 -9.22 -25.28 11.19
N HIS A 84 -10.11 -26.29 11.16
CA HIS A 84 -11.55 -26.09 10.99
C HIS A 84 -12.25 -26.24 12.35
N LEU A 85 -12.91 -25.18 12.80
CA LEU A 85 -13.66 -25.13 14.05
C LEU A 85 -15.14 -25.01 13.75
N HIS A 86 -15.92 -26.03 14.15
CA HIS A 86 -17.37 -26.03 14.05
C HIS A 86 -18.01 -26.37 15.40
N GLY A 87 -18.65 -25.37 16.02
CA GLY A 87 -19.33 -25.50 17.29
C GLY A 87 -19.72 -24.15 17.91
N GLY A 88 -20.84 -24.13 18.65
CA GLY A 88 -21.36 -22.91 19.24
C GLY A 88 -21.76 -21.89 18.18
N ARG A 89 -21.12 -20.70 18.18
CA ARG A 89 -21.33 -19.63 17.19
C ARG A 89 -20.30 -19.65 16.05
N TYR A 90 -19.47 -20.68 15.95
CA TYR A 90 -18.37 -20.75 14.99
C TYR A 90 -18.55 -21.90 14.00
N ASN A 91 -18.31 -21.61 12.74
CA ASN A 91 -18.05 -22.58 11.69
C ASN A 91 -17.03 -21.96 10.72
N ALA A 92 -15.76 -21.98 11.11
CA ALA A 92 -14.71 -21.29 10.37
C ALA A 92 -13.51 -22.20 10.17
N ARG A 93 -12.82 -22.03 9.05
CA ARG A 93 -11.54 -22.66 8.74
C ARG A 93 -10.52 -21.58 8.43
N GLY A 94 -9.28 -21.80 8.82
CA GLY A 94 -8.21 -20.83 8.56
C GLY A 94 -6.94 -21.16 9.33
N ILE A 95 -6.03 -20.20 9.35
CA ILE A 95 -4.75 -20.30 10.03
C ILE A 95 -4.65 -19.32 11.20
N GLY A 96 -4.04 -19.81 12.28
CA GLY A 96 -3.54 -19.02 13.40
C GLY A 96 -2.12 -19.43 13.75
N VAL A 97 -1.60 -18.86 14.84
CA VAL A 97 -0.33 -19.30 15.44
C VAL A 97 -0.65 -20.26 16.58
N ALA A 98 0.03 -21.40 16.65
CA ALA A 98 -0.17 -22.36 17.72
C ALA A 98 -0.04 -21.68 19.11
N GLY A 99 -1.04 -21.86 19.96
CA GLY A 99 -1.14 -21.22 21.28
C GLY A 99 -1.94 -19.91 21.32
N ALA A 100 -2.31 -19.33 20.17
CA ALA A 100 -3.17 -18.14 20.10
C ALA A 100 -4.55 -18.48 19.52
N PRO A 101 -5.65 -18.00 20.13
CA PRO A 101 -7.00 -18.15 19.57
C PRO A 101 -7.27 -17.13 18.45
N GLY A 102 -8.15 -17.50 17.52
CA GLY A 102 -8.55 -16.65 16.40
C GLY A 102 -7.77 -16.96 15.12
N PHE A 103 -8.37 -16.61 13.97
CA PHE A 103 -7.76 -16.82 12.66
C PHE A 103 -7.34 -15.50 12.04
N LEU A 104 -6.06 -15.38 11.69
CA LEU A 104 -5.52 -14.22 10.98
C LEU A 104 -6.05 -14.19 9.53
N ILE A 105 -6.07 -15.36 8.90
CA ILE A 105 -6.55 -15.60 7.53
C ILE A 105 -7.53 -16.77 7.62
N GLY A 106 -8.69 -16.66 6.97
CA GLY A 106 -9.72 -17.68 7.13
C GLY A 106 -10.97 -17.45 6.29
N TRP A 107 -11.94 -18.34 6.48
CA TRP A 107 -13.25 -18.26 5.88
C TRP A 107 -14.27 -19.01 6.75
N ASN A 108 -15.54 -18.68 6.56
CA ASN A 108 -16.69 -19.40 7.07
C ASN A 108 -17.69 -19.62 5.94
N GLU A 109 -18.92 -20.05 6.25
CA GLU A 109 -19.96 -20.32 5.25
C GLU A 109 -20.49 -19.07 4.52
N HIS A 110 -20.13 -17.87 4.99
CA HIS A 110 -20.63 -16.59 4.49
C HIS A 110 -19.57 -15.76 3.77
N LEU A 111 -18.32 -15.82 4.22
CA LEU A 111 -17.26 -14.93 3.78
C LEU A 111 -15.87 -15.55 3.90
N ALA A 112 -14.93 -14.96 3.19
CA ALA A 112 -13.50 -15.27 3.22
C ALA A 112 -12.70 -13.98 3.41
N TRP A 113 -11.55 -14.10 4.08
CA TRP A 113 -10.60 -13.01 4.20
C TRP A 113 -9.15 -13.50 4.10
N GLY A 114 -8.35 -12.68 3.42
CA GLY A 114 -6.90 -12.80 3.31
C GLY A 114 -6.20 -11.61 3.96
N ALA A 115 -4.92 -11.77 4.27
CA ALA A 115 -4.15 -10.72 4.92
C ALA A 115 -2.72 -10.62 4.38
N THR A 116 -2.20 -9.39 4.29
CA THR A 116 -0.78 -9.11 4.02
C THR A 116 -0.25 -8.09 5.01
N ALA A 117 1.03 -8.12 5.33
CA ALA A 117 1.66 -7.10 6.19
C ALA A 117 1.51 -5.69 5.57
N LEU A 118 1.03 -4.73 6.37
CA LEU A 118 0.89 -3.31 6.01
C LEU A 118 2.21 -2.55 6.11
N GLY A 119 3.06 -2.99 7.03
CA GLY A 119 4.24 -2.20 7.41
C GLY A 119 3.83 -0.88 8.07
N SER A 120 2.68 -0.85 8.75
CA SER A 120 2.22 0.34 9.47
C SER A 120 3.20 0.71 10.57
N ASP A 121 3.44 2.00 10.71
CA ASP A 121 4.24 2.56 11.79
C ASP A 121 3.38 2.74 13.05
N ASN A 122 3.57 1.77 13.95
CA ASN A 122 2.89 1.65 15.22
C ASN A 122 3.87 1.69 16.40
N VAL A 123 5.10 2.17 16.16
CA VAL A 123 6.20 2.17 17.13
C VAL A 123 7.08 3.40 16.93
N ASP A 124 7.38 4.11 18.02
CA ASP A 124 8.31 5.22 18.05
C ASP A 124 9.45 4.98 19.02
N LEU A 125 10.62 5.54 18.69
CA LEU A 125 11.63 5.86 19.68
C LEU A 125 11.43 7.29 20.13
N PHE A 126 11.43 7.55 21.44
CA PHE A 126 11.48 8.90 22.01
C PHE A 126 12.90 9.17 22.49
N LEU A 127 13.51 10.27 22.03
CA LEU A 127 14.76 10.79 22.57
C LEU A 127 14.47 11.49 23.91
N GLU A 128 15.01 10.91 24.98
CA GLU A 128 14.85 11.34 26.36
C GLU A 128 16.07 12.11 26.83
N ARG A 129 15.83 13.04 27.77
CA ARG A 129 16.89 13.72 28.51
C ARG A 129 16.90 13.24 29.93
N LEU A 130 18.03 12.68 30.35
CA LEU A 130 18.25 12.32 31.75
C LEU A 130 19.06 13.41 32.46
N ASP A 131 18.85 13.53 33.77
CA ASP A 131 19.67 14.40 34.60
C ASP A 131 21.08 13.82 34.81
N ALA A 132 21.93 14.56 35.52
CA ALA A 132 23.32 14.15 35.73
C ALA A 132 23.46 12.87 36.58
N SER A 133 22.47 12.52 37.40
CA SER A 133 22.47 11.22 38.11
C SER A 133 21.96 10.09 37.24
N GLY A 134 21.21 10.39 36.18
CA GLY A 134 20.55 9.38 35.34
C GLY A 134 19.35 8.73 36.01
N GLU A 135 18.82 9.36 37.08
CA GLU A 135 17.70 8.85 37.88
C GLU A 135 16.37 9.53 37.53
N ASN A 136 16.42 10.71 36.90
CA ASN A 136 15.25 11.46 36.47
C ASN A 136 15.34 11.77 34.98
N TYR A 137 14.18 11.81 34.31
CA TYR A 137 14.04 12.30 32.94
C TYR A 137 13.30 13.64 32.91
N GLU A 138 13.62 14.49 31.94
CA GLU A 138 12.93 15.77 31.74
C GLU A 138 11.60 15.53 31.03
N TYR A 139 10.50 16.05 31.59
CA TYR A 139 9.19 16.07 30.95
C TYR A 139 8.45 17.38 31.22
N ARG A 140 8.09 18.11 30.16
CA ARG A 140 7.40 19.41 30.21
C ARG A 140 8.08 20.38 31.20
N GLY A 141 9.41 20.40 31.18
CA GLY A 141 10.25 21.24 32.03
C GLY A 141 10.41 20.77 33.48
N ASN A 142 9.93 19.58 33.84
CA ASN A 142 10.09 18.99 35.17
C ASN A 142 10.98 17.75 35.13
N TRP A 143 11.78 17.54 36.17
CA TRP A 143 12.49 16.27 36.37
C TRP A 143 11.57 15.26 37.03
N VAL A 144 11.28 14.17 36.31
CA VAL A 144 10.40 13.08 36.75
C VAL A 144 11.26 11.84 37.02
N PRO A 145 11.09 11.15 38.16
CA PRO A 145 11.86 9.93 38.44
C PRO A 145 11.60 8.84 37.41
N LEU A 146 12.66 8.13 37.01
CA LEU A 146 12.54 6.89 36.25
C LEU A 146 11.86 5.81 37.10
N LYS A 147 11.05 4.98 36.45
CA LYS A 147 10.59 3.72 37.06
C LYS A 147 11.67 2.67 36.83
N THR A 148 12.17 2.07 37.91
CA THR A 148 13.22 1.04 37.83
C THR A 148 12.73 -0.27 38.42
N ARG A 149 13.02 -1.38 37.75
CA ARG A 149 12.87 -2.74 38.28
C ARG A 149 14.05 -3.62 37.91
N MET A 150 14.32 -4.60 38.76
CA MET A 150 15.30 -5.65 38.49
C MET A 150 14.58 -6.90 38.00
N GLU A 151 14.96 -7.39 36.82
CA GLU A 151 14.47 -8.63 36.24
C GLU A 151 15.57 -9.70 36.33
N GLU A 152 15.21 -10.90 36.79
CA GLU A 152 16.12 -12.04 36.82
C GLU A 152 15.80 -13.02 35.67
N ILE A 153 16.74 -13.16 34.74
CA ILE A 153 16.67 -14.10 33.62
C ILE A 153 17.43 -15.37 34.00
N LYS A 154 16.72 -16.49 34.14
CA LYS A 154 17.34 -17.79 34.43
C LYS A 154 17.93 -18.40 33.16
N VAL A 155 19.23 -18.69 33.19
CA VAL A 155 19.95 -19.26 32.04
C VAL A 155 20.16 -20.76 32.24
N LEU A 156 19.71 -21.58 31.28
CA LEU A 156 19.93 -23.02 31.33
C LEU A 156 21.43 -23.35 31.35
N GLY A 157 21.88 -24.03 32.42
CA GLY A 157 23.29 -24.42 32.58
C GLY A 157 24.24 -23.27 32.95
N GLY A 158 23.71 -22.06 33.18
CA GLY A 158 24.48 -20.88 33.56
C GLY A 158 23.98 -20.23 34.86
N GLU A 159 24.64 -19.15 35.26
CA GLU A 159 24.15 -18.28 36.33
C GLU A 159 23.00 -17.39 35.83
N SER A 160 22.08 -17.02 36.72
CA SER A 160 21.05 -16.03 36.39
C SER A 160 21.68 -14.70 35.97
N VAL A 161 21.09 -14.06 34.96
CA VAL A 161 21.45 -12.71 34.54
C VAL A 161 20.45 -11.74 35.17
N SER A 162 20.95 -10.69 35.82
CA SER A 162 20.12 -9.62 36.38
C SER A 162 20.12 -8.45 35.39
N LEU A 163 18.94 -8.00 34.99
CA LEU A 163 18.73 -6.89 34.07
C LEU A 163 17.99 -5.78 34.80
N GLU A 164 18.56 -4.58 34.82
CA GLU A 164 17.86 -3.38 35.30
C GLU A 164 17.02 -2.81 34.15
N VAL A 165 15.70 -2.76 34.32
CA VAL A 165 14.80 -2.11 33.38
C VAL A 165 14.42 -0.74 33.93
N ARG A 166 14.73 0.31 33.16
CA ARG A 166 14.41 1.71 33.46
C ARG A 166 13.38 2.21 32.47
N GLU A 167 12.33 2.88 32.95
CA GLU A 167 11.22 3.33 32.11
C GLU A 167 10.86 4.80 32.37
N THR A 168 10.56 5.51 31.28
CA THR A 168 9.92 6.84 31.30
C THR A 168 8.41 6.67 31.15
N GLN A 169 7.67 7.76 30.94
CA GLN A 169 6.26 7.67 30.56
C GLN A 169 6.04 7.11 29.14
N HIS A 170 7.02 7.26 28.24
CA HIS A 170 6.92 6.77 26.86
C HIS A 170 7.25 5.26 26.77
N GLY A 171 7.99 4.72 27.73
CA GLY A 171 8.26 3.28 27.80
C GLY A 171 9.64 2.94 28.35
N PRO A 172 10.09 1.68 28.19
CA PRO A 172 11.42 1.26 28.62
C PRO A 172 12.50 1.95 27.80
N LEU A 173 13.59 2.33 28.47
CA LEU A 173 14.82 2.76 27.83
C LEU A 173 15.45 1.56 27.11
N VAL A 174 15.77 1.73 25.83
CA VAL A 174 16.33 0.69 24.95
C VAL A 174 17.77 0.99 24.51
N ASP A 175 18.44 1.88 25.23
CA ASP A 175 19.81 2.35 24.98
C ASP A 175 20.81 1.23 24.66
N ASP A 176 20.69 0.10 25.36
CA ASP A 176 21.62 -1.03 25.26
C ASP A 176 21.42 -1.88 24.00
N PHE A 177 20.30 -1.70 23.29
CA PHE A 177 19.96 -2.39 22.05
C PHE A 177 20.26 -1.57 20.79
N LEU A 178 20.58 -0.28 20.95
CA LEU A 178 20.82 0.62 19.83
C LEU A 178 22.29 0.62 19.42
N GLN A 179 22.54 0.33 18.14
CA GLN A 179 23.87 0.48 17.53
C GLN A 179 24.17 1.96 17.27
N ASP A 180 25.43 2.36 17.38
CA ASP A 180 25.92 3.72 17.07
C ASP A 180 25.24 4.87 17.85
N ARG A 181 24.60 4.56 18.99
CA ARG A 181 24.05 5.56 19.92
C ARG A 181 25.13 6.54 20.37
N ARG A 182 24.85 7.85 20.28
CA ARG A 182 25.83 8.86 20.71
C ARG A 182 25.87 8.98 22.25
N PRO A 183 27.02 9.33 22.84
CA PRO A 183 27.11 9.57 24.27
C PRO A 183 26.11 10.63 24.74
N GLY A 184 25.32 10.31 25.77
CA GLY A 184 24.33 11.21 26.38
C GLY A 184 22.95 11.21 25.71
N GLU A 185 22.75 10.48 24.61
CA GLU A 185 21.41 10.25 24.06
C GLU A 185 20.75 9.06 24.74
N HIS A 186 19.49 9.20 25.14
CA HIS A 186 18.72 8.12 25.76
C HIS A 186 17.43 7.92 24.96
N TYR A 187 17.02 6.68 24.73
CA TYR A 187 15.88 6.39 23.88
C TYR A 187 14.88 5.49 24.59
N ALA A 188 13.62 5.93 24.68
CA ALA A 188 12.51 5.12 25.16
C ALA A 188 11.73 4.52 23.98
N LEU A 189 11.32 3.26 24.08
CA LEU A 189 10.48 2.60 23.08
C LEU A 189 9.01 2.76 23.42
N HIS A 190 8.26 3.47 22.59
CA HIS A 190 6.81 3.59 22.69
C HIS A 190 6.16 2.74 21.59
N TYR A 191 5.48 1.66 21.98
CA TYR A 191 4.98 0.65 21.04
C TYR A 191 3.54 0.27 21.35
N VAL A 192 2.64 0.33 20.38
CA VAL A 192 1.22 -0.04 20.51
C VAL A 192 1.01 -1.34 21.32
N VAL A 193 1.78 -2.39 21.04
CA VAL A 193 1.60 -3.70 21.72
C VAL A 193 1.92 -3.68 23.21
N THR A 194 2.63 -2.66 23.70
CA THR A 194 2.94 -2.48 25.12
C THR A 194 2.01 -1.47 25.81
N GLN A 195 1.14 -0.80 25.07
CA GLN A 195 0.25 0.26 25.61
C GLN A 195 -1.19 -0.21 25.94
N GLU A 196 -1.65 -1.36 25.45
CA GLU A 196 -3.09 -1.66 25.40
C GLU A 196 -3.68 -2.53 26.52
N LEU A 197 -4.96 -2.24 26.85
CA LEU A 197 -5.86 -2.96 27.77
C LEU A 197 -6.79 -3.98 27.05
N HIS A 198 -6.84 -3.96 25.71
CA HIS A 198 -7.60 -4.87 24.84
C HIS A 198 -6.65 -5.63 23.91
N THR A 199 -7.10 -6.73 23.30
CA THR A 199 -6.24 -7.58 22.47
C THR A 199 -6.83 -7.80 21.08
N SER A 200 -5.98 -7.85 20.04
CA SER A 200 -6.38 -8.19 18.66
C SER A 200 -7.17 -9.51 18.57
N ILE A 201 -7.04 -10.40 19.56
CA ILE A 201 -7.78 -11.66 19.67
C ILE A 201 -9.29 -11.43 19.63
N GLU A 202 -9.80 -10.37 20.26
CA GLU A 202 -11.24 -10.07 20.24
C GLU A 202 -11.74 -9.82 18.81
N GLY A 203 -10.95 -9.09 18.02
CA GLY A 203 -11.21 -8.84 16.60
C GLY A 203 -11.17 -10.12 15.78
N LEU A 204 -10.12 -10.94 15.95
CA LEU A 204 -9.99 -12.22 15.24
C LEU A 204 -11.17 -13.17 15.51
N LEU A 205 -11.61 -13.26 16.78
CA LEU A 205 -12.76 -14.08 17.16
C LEU A 205 -14.09 -13.51 16.66
N ALA A 206 -14.21 -12.19 16.51
CA ALA A 206 -15.37 -11.54 15.91
C ALA A 206 -15.45 -11.84 14.41
N MET A 207 -14.35 -11.65 13.68
CA MET A 207 -14.23 -11.93 12.23
C MET A 207 -14.67 -13.35 11.87
N MET A 208 -14.26 -14.35 12.67
CA MET A 208 -14.65 -15.76 12.44
C MET A 208 -16.16 -16.01 12.44
N ARG A 209 -16.95 -15.15 13.09
CA ARG A 209 -18.41 -15.29 13.24
C ARG A 209 -19.19 -14.32 12.38
N SER A 210 -18.50 -13.44 11.66
CA SER A 210 -19.13 -12.43 10.81
C SER A 210 -19.87 -13.08 9.65
N THR A 211 -20.96 -12.46 9.22
CA THR A 211 -21.87 -12.98 8.20
C THR A 211 -21.92 -12.12 6.94
N ASP A 212 -21.34 -10.94 7.00
CA ASP A 212 -21.40 -9.87 6.00
C ASP A 212 -20.26 -8.86 6.24
N TRP A 213 -20.15 -7.87 5.36
CA TRP A 213 -19.13 -6.84 5.43
C TRP A 213 -19.22 -6.02 6.72
N GLU A 214 -20.43 -5.65 7.14
CA GLU A 214 -20.64 -4.79 8.31
C GLU A 214 -20.20 -5.47 9.61
N SER A 215 -20.63 -6.72 9.84
CA SER A 215 -20.20 -7.50 11.00
C SER A 215 -18.72 -7.88 10.92
N PHE A 216 -18.14 -7.99 9.72
CA PHE A 216 -16.71 -8.21 9.55
C PHE A 216 -15.91 -6.95 9.90
N ALA A 217 -16.33 -5.78 9.42
CA ALA A 217 -15.71 -4.49 9.73
C ALA A 217 -15.82 -4.13 11.22
N ASP A 218 -16.94 -4.41 11.90
CA ASP A 218 -17.07 -4.27 13.36
C ASP A 218 -16.13 -5.22 14.13
N GLY A 219 -15.90 -6.43 13.61
CA GLY A 219 -14.88 -7.31 14.16
C GLY A 219 -13.48 -6.74 13.97
N LEU A 220 -13.19 -6.26 12.75
CA LEU A 220 -11.90 -5.71 12.39
C LEU A 220 -11.58 -4.40 13.14
N SER A 221 -12.57 -3.62 13.55
CA SER A 221 -12.36 -2.40 14.35
C SER A 221 -11.82 -2.67 15.76
N ARG A 222 -11.75 -3.93 16.18
CA ARG A 222 -11.20 -4.38 17.47
C ARG A 222 -9.79 -4.96 17.31
N TYR A 223 -9.26 -4.96 16.11
CA TYR A 223 -7.92 -5.43 15.78
C TYR A 223 -6.93 -4.25 15.77
N HIS A 224 -5.83 -4.38 16.52
CA HIS A 224 -4.91 -3.26 16.74
C HIS A 224 -3.50 -3.52 16.17
N SER A 225 -3.00 -4.76 16.21
CA SER A 225 -1.63 -5.11 15.80
C SER A 225 -1.46 -6.61 15.54
N PRO A 226 -0.53 -7.05 14.67
CA PRO A 226 0.32 -6.25 13.75
C PRO A 226 -0.49 -5.61 12.60
N GLY A 227 -0.03 -4.53 11.98
CA GLY A 227 -0.81 -3.88 10.92
C GLY A 227 -0.98 -4.70 9.64
N LEU A 228 -2.20 -4.77 9.12
CA LEU A 228 -2.58 -5.61 7.98
C LEU A 228 -3.28 -4.83 6.86
N HIS A 229 -3.00 -5.24 5.63
CA HIS A 229 -3.97 -5.17 4.54
C HIS A 229 -4.92 -6.36 4.69
N ILE A 230 -6.22 -6.13 4.64
CA ILE A 230 -7.24 -7.18 4.61
C ILE A 230 -7.91 -7.17 3.26
N VAL A 231 -8.01 -8.35 2.64
CA VAL A 231 -8.81 -8.61 1.45
C VAL A 231 -10.01 -9.44 1.85
N TYR A 232 -11.18 -9.09 1.33
CA TYR A 232 -12.48 -9.65 1.71
C TYR A 232 -13.26 -10.12 0.49
N ALA A 233 -14.03 -11.20 0.66
CA ALA A 233 -15.06 -11.60 -0.28
C ALA A 233 -16.23 -12.30 0.44
N ASP A 234 -17.46 -12.19 -0.06
CA ASP A 234 -18.63 -12.87 0.51
C ASP A 234 -19.54 -13.57 -0.50
N VAL A 235 -20.43 -14.42 0.03
CA VAL A 235 -21.43 -15.16 -0.76
C VAL A 235 -22.51 -14.26 -1.37
N TYR A 236 -22.61 -12.99 -0.96
CA TYR A 236 -23.53 -12.01 -1.55
C TYR A 236 -23.00 -11.39 -2.83
N GLY A 237 -21.72 -11.61 -3.13
CA GLY A 237 -21.06 -11.10 -4.33
C GLY A 237 -20.13 -9.92 -4.05
N ASN A 238 -19.95 -9.54 -2.79
CA ASN A 238 -19.10 -8.42 -2.44
C ASN A 238 -17.63 -8.84 -2.44
N ILE A 239 -16.77 -7.90 -2.83
CA ILE A 239 -15.33 -7.95 -2.59
C ILE A 239 -14.90 -6.65 -1.93
N GLY A 240 -13.96 -6.70 -1.00
CA GLY A 240 -13.59 -5.54 -0.21
C GLY A 240 -12.13 -5.52 0.20
N TYR A 241 -11.70 -4.34 0.61
CA TYR A 241 -10.39 -4.10 1.16
C TYR A 241 -10.50 -3.20 2.39
N HIS A 242 -9.71 -3.48 3.43
CA HIS A 242 -9.59 -2.60 4.60
C HIS A 242 -8.18 -2.71 5.19
N THR A 243 -7.61 -1.62 5.69
CA THR A 243 -6.41 -1.69 6.54
C THR A 243 -6.80 -1.86 8.01
N ALA A 244 -6.04 -2.64 8.78
CA ALA A 244 -6.33 -2.88 10.20
C ALA A 244 -5.07 -2.71 11.03
N ALA A 245 -5.01 -1.62 11.80
CA ALA A 245 -3.93 -1.29 12.72
C ALA A 245 -4.35 -0.15 13.64
N ALA A 246 -3.81 -0.10 14.85
CA ALA A 246 -3.74 1.12 15.63
C ALA A 246 -2.51 1.92 15.17
N ILE A 247 -2.74 3.03 14.48
CA ILE A 247 -1.69 3.90 13.92
C ILE A 247 -1.73 5.24 14.65
N PRO A 248 -0.68 5.62 15.40
CA PRO A 248 -0.69 6.80 16.24
C PRO A 248 -0.63 8.10 15.43
N ILE A 249 -1.42 9.09 15.84
CA ILE A 249 -1.41 10.45 15.29
C ILE A 249 -0.40 11.28 16.10
N ARG A 250 0.56 11.91 15.41
CA ARG A 250 1.62 12.74 16.02
C ARG A 250 2.17 13.77 15.05
N THR A 251 2.90 14.75 15.58
CA THR A 251 3.42 15.93 14.84
C THR A 251 4.91 15.88 14.54
N GLY A 252 5.68 14.97 15.16
CA GLY A 252 7.12 14.90 14.93
C GLY A 252 7.48 14.34 13.56
N THR A 253 8.79 14.28 13.28
CA THR A 253 9.28 13.81 11.98
C THR A 253 9.25 12.28 11.92
N TYR A 254 8.44 11.73 11.01
CA TYR A 254 8.37 10.29 10.77
C TYR A 254 9.72 9.70 10.36
N GLY A 255 10.02 8.49 10.84
CA GLY A 255 11.30 7.81 10.60
C GLY A 255 12.47 8.32 11.44
N LEU A 256 12.28 9.37 12.24
CA LEU A 256 13.23 9.83 13.25
C LEU A 256 12.68 9.59 14.67
N PRO A 257 13.56 9.47 15.68
CA PRO A 257 13.12 9.48 17.06
C PRO A 257 12.36 10.78 17.40
N GLN A 258 11.25 10.65 18.12
CA GLN A 258 10.42 11.76 18.60
C GLN A 258 11.07 12.45 19.82
N VAL A 259 10.77 13.71 20.07
CA VAL A 259 11.30 14.47 21.22
C VAL A 259 10.50 14.17 22.50
N GLY A 260 11.14 13.54 23.49
CA GLY A 260 10.47 13.12 24.74
C GLY A 260 10.24 14.21 25.78
N TRP A 261 11.07 15.25 25.84
CA TRP A 261 11.04 16.17 27.00
C TRP A 261 10.07 17.35 26.87
N THR A 262 9.60 17.69 25.66
CA THR A 262 8.72 18.86 25.44
C THR A 262 7.25 18.53 25.65
N GLY A 263 6.85 17.30 25.33
CA GLY A 263 5.46 16.86 25.30
C GLY A 263 4.65 17.41 24.11
N ASP A 264 5.34 17.88 23.07
CA ASP A 264 4.75 18.37 21.81
C ASP A 264 4.56 17.25 20.77
N GLU A 265 5.40 16.21 20.81
CA GLU A 265 5.40 15.09 19.84
C GLU A 265 4.73 13.82 20.40
N GLU A 266 3.86 13.99 21.40
CA GLU A 266 3.09 12.91 22.01
C GLU A 266 2.10 12.28 21.03
N TRP A 267 1.73 11.03 21.29
CA TRP A 267 0.62 10.39 20.58
C TRP A 267 -0.70 11.07 20.94
N ALA A 268 -1.37 11.66 19.96
CA ALA A 268 -2.69 12.28 20.07
C ALA A 268 -3.82 11.27 19.80
N GLY A 269 -3.66 10.03 20.27
CA GLY A 269 -4.53 8.90 19.96
C GLY A 269 -4.14 8.21 18.65
N TYR A 270 -5.10 7.49 18.05
CA TYR A 270 -4.91 6.71 16.83
C TYR A 270 -5.81 7.22 15.71
N ILE A 271 -5.43 6.94 14.46
CA ILE A 271 -6.29 7.15 13.30
C ILE A 271 -7.63 6.44 13.55
N PRO A 272 -8.78 7.14 13.47
CA PRO A 272 -10.08 6.51 13.63
C PRO A 272 -10.27 5.34 12.66
N PHE A 273 -10.84 4.23 13.10
CA PHE A 273 -10.99 3.02 12.27
C PHE A 273 -11.72 3.30 10.94
N ASN A 274 -12.76 4.13 10.97
CA ASN A 274 -13.51 4.50 9.77
C ASN A 274 -12.76 5.49 8.86
N GLU A 275 -11.61 6.01 9.26
CA GLU A 275 -10.74 6.82 8.42
C GLU A 275 -9.63 6.00 7.78
N LEU A 276 -9.36 4.79 8.28
CA LEU A 276 -8.40 3.87 7.68
C LEU A 276 -8.80 3.50 6.22
N PRO A 277 -7.82 3.36 5.30
CA PRO A 277 -8.08 3.00 3.91
C PRO A 277 -8.98 1.78 3.75
N GLN A 278 -10.07 1.96 3.02
CA GLN A 278 -11.04 0.90 2.77
C GLN A 278 -11.79 1.12 1.45
N SER A 279 -12.25 0.03 0.84
CA SER A 279 -13.16 0.05 -0.30
C SER A 279 -14.04 -1.19 -0.31
N LEU A 280 -15.26 -1.05 -0.81
CA LEU A 280 -16.19 -2.15 -1.04
C LEU A 280 -16.68 -2.09 -2.48
N ASN A 281 -16.53 -3.19 -3.22
CA ASN A 281 -16.94 -3.35 -4.62
C ASN A 281 -16.36 -2.29 -5.58
N PRO A 282 -15.02 -2.16 -5.69
CA PRO A 282 -14.41 -1.22 -6.63
C PRO A 282 -14.78 -1.58 -8.08
N GLU A 283 -14.91 -0.56 -8.94
CA GLU A 283 -15.39 -0.70 -10.32
C GLU A 283 -14.55 -1.68 -11.16
N ARG A 284 -13.24 -1.75 -10.88
CA ARG A 284 -12.30 -2.68 -11.54
C ARG A 284 -12.64 -4.16 -11.37
N GLY A 285 -13.51 -4.51 -10.42
CA GLY A 285 -14.02 -5.87 -10.21
C GLY A 285 -13.06 -6.83 -9.53
N PHE A 286 -11.94 -6.34 -9.00
CA PHE A 286 -11.00 -7.08 -8.16
C PHE A 286 -10.37 -6.19 -7.08
N VAL A 287 -9.90 -6.81 -6.00
CA VAL A 287 -9.08 -6.21 -4.96
C VAL A 287 -7.82 -7.07 -4.80
N ALA A 288 -6.66 -6.45 -4.65
CA ALA A 288 -5.41 -7.18 -4.54
C ALA A 288 -4.41 -6.40 -3.68
N SER A 289 -3.73 -7.12 -2.79
CA SER A 289 -2.62 -6.61 -1.99
C SER A 289 -1.40 -7.50 -2.17
N ALA A 290 -0.23 -6.86 -2.26
CA ALA A 290 1.08 -7.51 -2.24
C ALA A 290 2.11 -6.64 -1.51
N ASN A 291 1.70 -6.13 -0.33
CA ASN A 291 2.46 -5.18 0.52
C ASN A 291 2.80 -3.84 -0.16
N HIS A 292 1.98 -3.44 -1.13
CA HIS A 292 2.15 -2.21 -1.89
C HIS A 292 1.27 -1.08 -1.34
N LEU A 293 1.40 0.11 -1.91
CA LEU A 293 0.72 1.34 -1.47
C LEU A 293 -0.80 1.14 -1.21
N PRO A 294 -1.31 1.33 0.03
CA PRO A 294 -2.73 1.15 0.32
C PRO A 294 -3.59 2.31 -0.21
N VAL A 295 -3.08 3.54 -0.21
CA VAL A 295 -3.81 4.76 -0.55
C VAL A 295 -2.88 5.81 -1.17
N GLY A 296 -3.40 6.65 -2.06
CA GLY A 296 -2.64 7.69 -2.76
C GLY A 296 -2.45 9.00 -1.98
N ASP A 297 -1.87 9.99 -2.67
CA ASP A 297 -1.49 11.32 -2.15
C ASP A 297 -2.65 12.16 -1.61
N TRP A 298 -3.90 11.78 -1.90
CA TRP A 298 -5.10 12.49 -1.43
C TRP A 298 -5.37 12.27 0.06
N TYR A 299 -4.78 11.22 0.65
CA TYR A 299 -4.99 10.84 2.04
C TYR A 299 -4.07 11.62 2.99
N PRO A 300 -4.60 12.25 4.06
CA PRO A 300 -3.84 13.19 4.89
C PRO A 300 -2.98 12.52 5.96
N HIS A 301 -3.36 11.34 6.44
CA HIS A 301 -2.64 10.68 7.52
C HIS A 301 -1.43 9.92 6.98
N ASN A 302 -0.31 9.97 7.71
CA ASN A 302 0.82 9.11 7.41
C ASN A 302 0.56 7.71 7.95
N LEU A 303 0.53 6.73 7.06
CA LEU A 303 0.45 5.30 7.42
C LEU A 303 1.85 4.67 7.57
N THR A 304 2.86 5.41 7.10
CA THR A 304 4.29 5.09 7.09
C THR A 304 4.57 3.68 6.55
N VAL A 305 3.95 3.38 5.42
CA VAL A 305 4.07 2.09 4.73
C VAL A 305 5.40 1.94 4.01
N ALA A 306 5.89 0.70 3.91
CA ALA A 306 7.19 0.40 3.32
C ALA A 306 7.31 0.71 1.81
N SER A 307 6.19 0.78 1.08
CA SER A 307 6.19 0.93 -0.38
C SER A 307 5.33 2.11 -0.87
N PRO A 308 5.91 3.12 -1.55
CA PRO A 308 5.18 4.26 -2.10
C PRO A 308 4.52 4.01 -3.47
N GLY A 309 4.48 2.76 -3.96
CA GLY A 309 3.92 2.40 -5.26
C GLY A 309 3.78 0.89 -5.42
N HIS A 310 3.81 0.40 -6.66
CA HIS A 310 3.78 -1.04 -6.92
C HIS A 310 5.05 -1.74 -6.41
N THR A 311 4.88 -2.89 -5.77
CA THR A 311 5.91 -3.94 -5.67
C THR A 311 5.91 -4.80 -6.95
N PRO A 312 7.00 -5.56 -7.26
CA PRO A 312 7.03 -6.45 -8.41
C PRO A 312 5.81 -7.39 -8.46
N ARG A 313 5.47 -8.02 -7.33
CA ARG A 313 4.31 -8.91 -7.21
C ARG A 313 2.99 -8.18 -7.43
N SER A 314 2.83 -6.98 -6.87
CA SER A 314 1.59 -6.22 -7.08
C SER A 314 1.35 -5.85 -8.53
N LEU A 315 2.40 -5.41 -9.25
CA LEU A 315 2.30 -5.09 -10.67
C LEU A 315 1.86 -6.34 -11.43
N ARG A 316 2.53 -7.47 -11.20
CA ARG A 316 2.20 -8.73 -11.89
C ARG A 316 0.78 -9.20 -11.59
N LEU A 317 0.36 -9.10 -10.33
CA LEU A 317 -0.98 -9.49 -9.91
C LEU A 317 -2.05 -8.62 -10.58
N TYR A 318 -1.83 -7.30 -10.66
CA TYR A 318 -2.77 -6.40 -11.34
C TYR A 318 -2.87 -6.72 -12.85
N GLU A 319 -1.76 -7.03 -13.53
CA GLU A 319 -1.78 -7.45 -14.93
C GLU A 319 -2.57 -8.74 -15.16
N LEU A 320 -2.41 -9.72 -14.27
CA LEU A 320 -3.12 -11.00 -14.35
C LEU A 320 -4.62 -10.86 -14.09
N LEU A 321 -5.01 -9.93 -13.23
CA LEU A 321 -6.39 -9.74 -12.80
C LEU A 321 -7.19 -8.78 -13.70
N ALA A 322 -6.56 -7.73 -14.23
CA ALA A 322 -7.27 -6.67 -14.96
C ALA A 322 -8.06 -7.21 -16.17
N ASP A 323 -7.38 -7.89 -17.08
CA ASP A 323 -7.92 -8.22 -18.41
C ASP A 323 -8.61 -9.59 -18.49
N ARG A 324 -8.69 -10.31 -17.37
CA ARG A 324 -9.26 -11.67 -17.31
C ARG A 324 -10.67 -11.67 -16.69
N SER A 325 -11.55 -12.54 -17.19
CA SER A 325 -12.96 -12.64 -16.73
C SER A 325 -13.50 -14.07 -16.70
N ASP A 326 -12.63 -15.07 -16.84
CA ASP A 326 -12.94 -16.50 -16.83
C ASP A 326 -12.35 -17.22 -15.61
N PHE A 327 -12.23 -16.54 -14.47
CA PHE A 327 -11.65 -17.12 -13.28
C PHE A 327 -12.49 -18.30 -12.75
N SER A 328 -11.84 -19.45 -12.59
CA SER A 328 -12.26 -20.59 -11.78
C SER A 328 -11.22 -20.86 -10.69
N VAL A 329 -11.52 -21.77 -9.76
CA VAL A 329 -10.55 -22.24 -8.76
C VAL A 329 -9.27 -22.77 -9.43
N GLU A 330 -9.41 -23.51 -10.53
CA GLU A 330 -8.29 -24.05 -11.31
C GLU A 330 -7.49 -22.94 -11.97
N VAL A 331 -8.13 -21.89 -12.49
CA VAL A 331 -7.43 -20.75 -13.08
C VAL A 331 -6.66 -19.95 -12.03
N PHE A 332 -7.23 -19.77 -10.83
CA PHE A 332 -6.51 -19.17 -9.69
C PHE A 332 -5.23 -19.96 -9.38
N GLU A 333 -5.35 -21.28 -9.18
CA GLU A 333 -4.22 -22.15 -8.86
C GLU A 333 -3.18 -22.23 -10.00
N GLU A 334 -3.60 -22.50 -11.23
CA GLU A 334 -2.68 -22.83 -12.32
C GLU A 334 -2.08 -21.59 -13.01
N SER A 335 -2.82 -20.47 -13.06
CA SER A 335 -2.39 -19.29 -13.82
C SER A 335 -1.95 -18.11 -12.96
N VAL A 336 -2.49 -17.94 -11.75
CA VAL A 336 -2.19 -16.77 -10.91
C VAL A 336 -1.24 -17.15 -9.79
N HIS A 337 -1.65 -18.10 -8.95
CA HIS A 337 -0.86 -18.60 -7.82
C HIS A 337 0.53 -19.08 -8.24
N ARG A 338 0.60 -19.78 -9.39
CA ARG A 338 1.83 -20.37 -9.94
C ARG A 338 2.60 -19.45 -10.90
N ASP A 339 2.22 -18.17 -11.01
CA ASP A 339 2.92 -17.23 -11.88
C ASP A 339 4.31 -16.89 -11.31
N ASN A 340 5.34 -17.22 -12.07
CA ASN A 340 6.74 -16.99 -11.72
C ASN A 340 7.42 -15.99 -12.67
N ILE A 341 6.67 -15.07 -13.26
CA ILE A 341 7.23 -14.00 -14.09
C ILE A 341 7.68 -12.85 -13.20
N SER A 342 8.91 -12.39 -13.40
CA SER A 342 9.36 -11.11 -12.84
C SER A 342 8.97 -9.98 -13.79
N PRO A 343 7.95 -9.15 -13.49
CA PRO A 343 7.58 -8.06 -14.39
C PRO A 343 8.69 -7.02 -14.49
N VAL A 344 9.48 -6.82 -13.43
CA VAL A 344 10.60 -5.87 -13.46
C VAL A 344 11.71 -6.34 -14.42
N ALA A 345 12.05 -7.63 -14.41
CA ALA A 345 13.04 -8.16 -15.36
C ALA A 345 12.51 -8.12 -16.80
N ARG A 346 11.25 -8.51 -17.00
CA ARG A 346 10.55 -8.43 -18.30
C ARG A 346 10.57 -7.01 -18.86
N ASP A 347 10.17 -6.03 -18.05
CA ASP A 347 10.05 -4.63 -18.47
C ASP A 347 11.41 -3.98 -18.68
N PHE A 348 12.42 -4.33 -17.86
CA PHE A 348 13.80 -3.93 -18.12
C PHE A 348 14.23 -4.37 -19.52
N ILE A 349 13.98 -5.63 -19.89
CA ILE A 349 14.39 -6.16 -21.20
C ILE A 349 13.61 -5.49 -22.33
N ALA A 350 12.31 -5.26 -22.16
CA ALA A 350 11.48 -4.55 -23.13
C ALA A 350 12.01 -3.14 -23.40
N VAL A 351 12.26 -2.35 -22.34
CA VAL A 351 12.85 -1.01 -22.47
C VAL A 351 14.25 -1.10 -23.10
N ALA A 352 15.07 -2.06 -22.69
CA ALA A 352 16.41 -2.24 -23.24
C ALA A 352 16.38 -2.48 -24.76
N ASN A 353 15.45 -3.30 -25.24
CA ASN A 353 15.30 -3.58 -26.67
C ASN A 353 14.93 -2.31 -27.45
N HIS A 354 13.97 -1.51 -26.97
CA HIS A 354 13.63 -0.22 -27.59
C HIS A 354 14.83 0.74 -27.68
N LEU A 355 15.66 0.78 -26.64
CA LEU A 355 16.86 1.63 -26.62
C LEU A 355 17.98 1.08 -27.52
N ALA A 356 18.12 -0.25 -27.60
CA ALA A 356 19.08 -0.91 -28.48
C ALA A 356 18.76 -0.68 -29.97
N GLU A 357 17.49 -0.79 -30.36
CA GLU A 357 17.02 -0.50 -31.74
C GLU A 357 17.32 0.93 -32.18
N ARG A 358 17.39 1.85 -31.22
CA ARG A 358 17.73 3.26 -31.43
C ARG A 358 19.23 3.55 -31.34
N GLY A 359 20.05 2.52 -31.15
CA GLY A 359 21.51 2.63 -31.10
C GLY A 359 22.03 3.37 -29.87
N LEU A 360 21.29 3.36 -28.76
CA LEU A 360 21.65 4.09 -27.53
C LEU A 360 22.54 3.29 -26.56
N PHE A 361 22.87 2.05 -26.89
CA PHE A 361 23.72 1.18 -26.08
C PHE A 361 25.12 0.98 -26.65
N THR A 362 26.06 0.72 -25.75
CA THR A 362 27.40 0.27 -26.12
C THR A 362 27.33 -1.13 -26.75
N PRO A 363 28.26 -1.51 -27.64
CA PRO A 363 28.32 -2.88 -28.16
C PRO A 363 28.42 -3.94 -27.06
N ASP A 364 28.96 -3.59 -25.89
CA ASP A 364 29.11 -4.49 -24.75
C ASP A 364 27.77 -4.69 -24.03
N ALA A 365 27.01 -3.61 -23.80
CA ALA A 365 25.66 -3.67 -23.26
C ALA A 365 24.72 -4.48 -24.19
N VAL A 366 24.79 -4.27 -25.51
CA VAL A 366 24.00 -5.05 -26.49
C VAL A 366 24.34 -6.55 -26.41
N ARG A 367 25.63 -6.92 -26.33
CA ARG A 367 26.03 -8.33 -26.18
C ARG A 367 25.54 -8.99 -24.89
N THR A 368 25.38 -8.22 -23.81
CA THR A 368 24.75 -8.72 -22.58
C THR A 368 23.24 -8.86 -22.78
N LEU A 369 22.58 -7.86 -23.38
CA LEU A 369 21.14 -7.89 -23.67
C LEU A 369 20.76 -9.09 -24.56
N ASP A 370 21.56 -9.41 -25.58
CA ASP A 370 21.36 -10.57 -26.45
C ASP A 370 21.30 -11.91 -25.69
N ALA A 371 21.89 -11.99 -24.48
CA ALA A 371 21.79 -13.20 -23.66
C ALA A 371 20.37 -13.44 -23.12
N PHE A 372 19.52 -12.41 -23.09
CA PHE A 372 18.11 -12.47 -22.71
C PHE A 372 17.18 -12.62 -23.92
N ALA A 373 17.70 -12.79 -25.14
CA ALA A 373 16.88 -12.93 -26.34
C ALA A 373 15.85 -14.06 -26.18
N GLY A 374 14.57 -13.75 -26.41
CA GLY A 374 13.45 -14.68 -26.31
C GLY A 374 13.02 -15.05 -24.89
N TRP A 375 13.63 -14.49 -23.85
CA TRP A 375 13.21 -14.71 -22.47
C TRP A 375 11.97 -13.89 -22.14
N ASP A 376 10.97 -14.50 -21.51
CA ASP A 376 9.70 -13.88 -21.13
C ASP A 376 9.70 -13.37 -19.67
N GLY A 377 10.86 -13.39 -19.00
CA GLY A 377 10.99 -12.99 -17.60
C GLY A 377 10.61 -14.08 -16.60
N ARG A 378 10.30 -15.30 -17.05
CA ARG A 378 10.03 -16.44 -16.16
C ARG A 378 11.27 -16.83 -15.38
N MET A 379 11.15 -16.86 -14.06
CA MET A 379 12.24 -17.16 -13.13
C MET A 379 12.20 -18.64 -12.71
N VAL A 380 13.19 -19.42 -13.13
CA VAL A 380 13.28 -20.87 -12.85
C VAL A 380 14.67 -21.24 -12.36
N GLU A 381 14.74 -22.06 -11.31
CA GLU A 381 16.01 -22.58 -10.82
C GLU A 381 16.76 -23.38 -11.88
N GLY A 382 18.08 -23.18 -11.96
CA GLY A 382 18.95 -23.84 -12.94
C GLY A 382 18.88 -23.30 -14.37
N ASP A 383 17.93 -22.40 -14.69
CA ASP A 383 17.90 -21.73 -15.99
C ASP A 383 18.94 -20.59 -16.07
N VAL A 384 19.64 -20.52 -17.21
CA VAL A 384 20.73 -19.56 -17.39
C VAL A 384 20.22 -18.12 -17.48
N GLN A 385 19.07 -17.91 -18.15
CA GLN A 385 18.50 -16.58 -18.29
C GLN A 385 17.93 -16.09 -16.95
N SER A 386 17.34 -16.99 -16.16
CA SER A 386 16.88 -16.73 -14.79
C SER A 386 18.04 -16.37 -13.85
N ALA A 387 19.17 -17.08 -13.93
CA ALA A 387 20.37 -16.73 -13.15
C ALA A 387 20.92 -15.33 -13.50
N LEU A 388 20.93 -14.97 -14.80
CA LEU A 388 21.28 -13.62 -15.23
C LEU A 388 20.22 -12.59 -14.77
N GLY A 389 18.94 -12.96 -14.82
CA GLY A 389 17.82 -12.17 -14.33
C GLY A 389 17.93 -11.87 -12.83
N GLN A 390 18.39 -12.83 -12.03
CA GLN A 390 18.62 -12.62 -10.60
C GLN A 390 19.73 -11.60 -10.33
N VAL A 391 20.83 -11.70 -11.09
CA VAL A 391 21.91 -10.70 -11.03
C VAL A 391 21.37 -9.33 -11.45
N LEU A 392 20.56 -9.28 -12.52
CA LEU A 392 19.88 -8.06 -12.95
C LEU A 392 19.06 -7.44 -11.82
N LEU A 393 18.12 -8.19 -11.24
CA LEU A 393 17.24 -7.73 -10.15
C LEU A 393 18.03 -7.22 -8.94
N THR A 394 19.04 -7.98 -8.51
CA THR A 394 19.90 -7.59 -7.38
C THR A 394 20.68 -6.30 -7.67
N THR A 395 21.12 -6.12 -8.92
CA THR A 395 21.89 -4.94 -9.34
C THR A 395 20.98 -3.71 -9.46
N ILE A 396 19.77 -3.85 -10.02
CA ILE A 396 18.89 -2.70 -10.28
C ILE A 396 18.24 -2.16 -9.01
N HIS A 397 17.90 -3.00 -8.03
CA HIS A 397 17.03 -2.67 -6.89
C HIS A 397 17.46 -1.40 -6.12
N ARG A 398 18.77 -1.09 -6.07
CA ARG A 398 19.30 0.13 -5.39
C ARG A 398 20.12 1.03 -6.30
N SER A 399 19.94 0.91 -7.60
CA SER A 399 20.79 1.57 -8.60
C SER A 399 20.35 2.99 -8.98
N LEU A 400 19.04 3.29 -8.93
CA LEU A 400 18.53 4.63 -9.21
C LEU A 400 18.99 5.60 -8.13
N GLY A 401 19.70 6.66 -8.54
CA GLY A 401 20.25 7.68 -7.64
C GLY A 401 21.62 7.33 -7.05
N SER A 402 22.05 6.06 -7.10
CA SER A 402 23.40 5.66 -6.68
C SER A 402 24.41 5.63 -7.84
N ILE A 403 23.92 5.52 -9.08
CA ILE A 403 24.76 5.61 -10.29
C ILE A 403 24.87 7.08 -10.73
N PRO A 404 26.09 7.64 -10.89
CA PRO A 404 26.27 9.02 -11.34
C PRO A 404 25.56 9.31 -12.66
N GLY A 405 24.86 10.45 -12.73
CA GLY A 405 24.10 10.84 -13.92
C GLY A 405 22.67 10.27 -13.98
N THR A 406 22.17 9.68 -12.88
CA THR A 406 20.79 9.20 -12.73
C THR A 406 19.96 10.05 -11.75
N GLU A 407 20.48 11.19 -11.31
CA GLU A 407 19.87 12.04 -10.28
C GLU A 407 18.50 12.58 -10.75
N ARG A 408 18.36 12.87 -12.05
CA ARG A 408 17.07 13.28 -12.64
C ARG A 408 16.03 12.17 -12.58
N LEU A 409 16.44 10.92 -12.81
CA LEU A 409 15.54 9.77 -12.72
C LEU A 409 15.12 9.55 -11.27
N ALA A 410 16.07 9.55 -10.34
CA ALA A 410 15.76 9.39 -8.91
C ALA A 410 14.87 10.50 -8.37
N ALA A 411 15.09 11.76 -8.78
CA ALA A 411 14.24 12.88 -8.40
C ALA A 411 12.82 12.77 -8.98
N ARG A 412 12.66 12.20 -10.18
CA ARG A 412 11.36 12.09 -10.86
C ARG A 412 10.60 10.80 -10.56
N PHE A 413 11.26 9.71 -10.19
CA PHE A 413 10.60 8.41 -10.02
C PHE A 413 10.81 7.82 -8.62
N GLY A 414 11.76 8.34 -7.85
CA GLY A 414 12.18 7.75 -6.58
C GLY A 414 13.22 6.64 -6.76
N GLY A 415 13.39 5.85 -5.71
CA GLY A 415 14.29 4.69 -5.68
C GLY A 415 13.55 3.38 -5.38
N GLY A 416 14.31 2.29 -5.25
CA GLY A 416 13.74 0.97 -4.98
C GLY A 416 12.92 0.42 -6.16
N TYR A 417 12.26 -0.72 -5.95
CA TYR A 417 11.37 -1.28 -6.96
C TYR A 417 10.20 -0.37 -7.35
N PRO A 418 9.51 0.34 -6.42
CA PRO A 418 8.40 1.21 -6.79
C PRO A 418 8.79 2.29 -7.80
N GLY A 419 9.95 2.94 -7.60
CA GLY A 419 10.45 3.95 -8.53
C GLY A 419 10.89 3.36 -9.88
N ILE A 420 11.52 2.18 -9.87
CA ILE A 420 11.92 1.48 -11.11
C ILE A 420 10.68 1.07 -11.92
N ILE A 421 9.67 0.51 -11.27
CA ILE A 421 8.41 0.12 -11.91
C ILE A 421 7.72 1.34 -12.51
N HIS A 422 7.61 2.44 -11.75
CA HIS A 422 7.03 3.68 -12.25
C HIS A 422 7.81 4.23 -13.47
N LEU A 423 9.14 4.21 -13.42
CA LEU A 423 9.99 4.58 -14.56
C LEU A 423 9.69 3.74 -15.80
N PHE A 424 9.68 2.40 -15.68
CA PHE A 424 9.45 1.52 -16.82
C PHE A 424 8.06 1.67 -17.41
N ARG A 425 7.01 1.77 -16.59
CA ARG A 425 5.64 1.99 -17.06
C ARG A 425 5.54 3.28 -17.89
N VAL A 426 6.14 4.37 -17.41
CA VAL A 426 6.15 5.66 -18.15
C VAL A 426 6.92 5.55 -19.46
N VAL A 427 8.12 4.96 -19.44
CA VAL A 427 8.93 4.82 -20.66
C VAL A 427 8.26 3.91 -21.68
N LEU A 428 7.73 2.76 -21.26
CA LEU A 428 7.03 1.83 -22.17
C LEU A 428 5.79 2.48 -22.78
N ALA A 429 4.98 3.18 -21.99
CA ALA A 429 3.81 3.91 -22.50
C ALA A 429 4.20 5.02 -23.51
N ASP A 430 5.30 5.74 -23.25
CA ASP A 430 5.85 6.74 -24.18
C ASP A 430 6.31 6.09 -25.49
N HIS A 431 6.95 4.92 -25.43
CA HIS A 431 7.36 4.17 -26.62
C HIS A 431 6.17 3.64 -27.42
N ASP A 432 5.15 3.10 -26.76
CA ASP A 432 3.92 2.65 -27.42
C ASP A 432 3.18 3.79 -28.12
N THR A 433 3.20 5.00 -27.54
CA THR A 433 2.46 6.16 -28.05
C THR A 433 3.27 6.97 -29.08
N TYR A 434 4.56 7.19 -28.82
CA TYR A 434 5.39 8.15 -29.56
C TYR A 434 6.63 7.52 -30.22
N GLY A 435 6.93 6.25 -29.97
CA GLY A 435 8.14 5.56 -30.43
C GLY A 435 9.44 6.03 -29.74
N SER A 436 9.34 6.88 -28.72
CA SER A 436 10.45 7.35 -27.90
C SER A 436 9.97 8.03 -26.62
N SER A 437 10.83 8.08 -25.62
CA SER A 437 10.63 8.83 -24.38
C SER A 437 11.66 9.94 -24.21
N VAL A 438 11.26 11.02 -23.53
CA VAL A 438 12.19 12.09 -23.12
C VAL A 438 13.27 11.59 -22.15
N TRP A 439 13.07 10.42 -21.55
CA TRP A 439 13.98 9.81 -20.58
C TRP A 439 15.01 8.88 -21.22
N ASP A 440 14.88 8.56 -22.51
CA ASP A 440 15.66 7.50 -23.17
C ASP A 440 17.18 7.64 -22.99
N GLY A 441 17.72 8.87 -23.06
CA GLY A 441 19.16 9.08 -22.90
C GLY A 441 19.67 8.81 -21.48
N ASP A 442 18.88 9.16 -20.46
CA ASP A 442 19.24 8.93 -19.05
C ASP A 442 19.03 7.46 -18.68
N VAL A 443 17.94 6.85 -19.16
CA VAL A 443 17.64 5.42 -18.99
C VAL A 443 18.68 4.57 -19.71
N ALA A 444 19.09 4.93 -20.93
CA ALA A 444 20.11 4.17 -21.65
C ALA A 444 21.47 4.17 -20.94
N ARG A 445 21.87 5.32 -20.36
CA ARG A 445 23.11 5.43 -19.57
C ARG A 445 23.05 4.53 -18.33
N TRP A 446 21.95 4.60 -17.60
CA TRP A 446 21.71 3.78 -16.42
C TRP A 446 21.74 2.28 -16.76
N MET A 447 20.93 1.85 -17.74
CA MET A 447 20.84 0.44 -18.14
C MET A 447 22.13 -0.09 -18.76
N SER A 448 22.91 0.75 -19.48
CA SER A 448 24.24 0.36 -19.96
C SER A 448 25.16 -0.03 -18.81
N SER A 449 25.18 0.76 -17.73
CA SER A 449 25.99 0.45 -16.54
C SER A 449 25.57 -0.88 -15.90
N ILE A 450 24.26 -1.14 -15.83
CA ILE A 450 23.73 -2.40 -15.31
C ILE A 450 24.11 -3.59 -16.20
N LEU A 451 23.92 -3.49 -17.51
CA LEU A 451 24.25 -4.54 -18.48
C LEU A 451 25.75 -4.84 -18.53
N GLU A 452 26.61 -3.83 -18.40
CA GLU A 452 28.06 -4.01 -18.34
C GLU A 452 28.49 -4.70 -17.03
N GLN A 453 27.87 -4.34 -15.90
CA GLN A 453 28.09 -5.03 -14.62
C GLN A 453 27.69 -6.50 -14.68
N ILE A 454 26.50 -6.81 -15.22
CA ILE A 454 26.03 -8.19 -15.43
C ILE A 454 27.02 -8.95 -16.32
N GLY A 455 27.44 -8.34 -17.44
CA GLY A 455 28.41 -8.93 -18.37
C GLY A 455 29.72 -9.32 -17.68
N SER A 456 30.22 -8.50 -16.75
CA SER A 456 31.43 -8.78 -15.96
C SER A 456 31.25 -9.94 -14.97
N GLN A 457 30.02 -10.14 -14.46
CA GLN A 457 29.68 -11.16 -13.48
C GLN A 457 29.21 -12.48 -14.11
N ARG A 458 29.07 -12.55 -15.45
CA ARG A 458 28.58 -13.71 -16.20
C ARG A 458 29.32 -15.02 -15.88
N ARG A 459 30.62 -14.97 -15.56
CA ARG A 459 31.40 -16.17 -15.15
C ARG A 459 31.12 -16.63 -13.71
N ARG A 460 30.66 -15.72 -12.84
CA ARG A 460 30.32 -15.99 -11.43
C ARG A 460 28.88 -16.48 -11.30
N ALA A 461 27.97 -15.97 -12.12
CA ALA A 461 26.57 -16.42 -12.19
C ALA A 461 26.42 -17.89 -12.64
N ALA A 462 27.39 -18.42 -13.41
CA ALA A 462 27.40 -19.81 -13.87
C ALA A 462 27.95 -20.83 -12.84
N ALA A 463 28.45 -20.36 -11.69
CA ALA A 463 28.98 -21.22 -10.63
C ALA A 463 27.90 -21.49 -9.58
N GLY A 464 26.93 -22.35 -9.93
CA GLY A 464 25.92 -22.82 -8.98
C GLY A 464 26.57 -23.59 -7.83
N THR A 465 26.38 -23.16 -6.58
CA THR A 465 26.70 -23.99 -5.41
C THR A 465 25.46 -24.75 -5.01
N SER A 466 25.30 -25.97 -5.53
CA SER A 466 24.33 -26.93 -5.02
C SER A 466 24.83 -27.47 -3.67
N GLN A 467 24.66 -26.70 -2.60
CA GLN A 467 24.72 -27.26 -1.26
C GLN A 467 23.34 -27.78 -0.88
N ARG A 468 23.29 -29.02 -0.42
CA ARG A 468 22.09 -29.62 0.17
C ARG A 468 21.67 -28.77 1.36
N GLN A 469 20.49 -28.15 1.25
CA GLN A 469 19.90 -27.38 2.34
C GLN A 469 19.04 -28.30 3.21
N VAL A 470 18.96 -27.96 4.50
CA VAL A 470 18.26 -28.75 5.51
C VAL A 470 17.23 -27.85 6.18
N MET A 471 16.00 -28.36 6.31
CA MET A 471 14.98 -27.78 7.17
C MET A 471 15.27 -28.24 8.60
N LEU A 472 15.73 -27.31 9.42
CA LEU A 472 16.10 -27.58 10.81
C LEU A 472 14.83 -27.72 11.66
N TYR A 473 14.77 -28.76 12.49
CA TYR A 473 13.67 -28.96 13.41
C TYR A 473 13.67 -27.93 14.54
N GLN A 474 12.49 -27.37 14.81
CA GLN A 474 12.29 -26.27 15.76
C GLN A 474 13.14 -25.05 15.39
N THR A 475 13.35 -24.86 14.09
CA THR A 475 13.94 -23.62 13.60
C THR A 475 13.00 -22.48 13.92
N ASN A 476 13.55 -21.39 14.41
CA ASN A 476 12.83 -20.16 14.64
C ASN A 476 13.45 -19.06 13.77
N LEU A 477 12.78 -17.92 13.72
CA LEU A 477 13.20 -16.77 12.93
C LEU A 477 14.50 -16.12 13.45
N GLU A 478 15.04 -16.58 14.58
CA GLU A 478 16.26 -16.03 15.20
C GLU A 478 17.53 -16.80 14.83
N GLY A 479 17.43 -17.85 14.00
CA GLY A 479 18.60 -18.53 13.43
C GLY A 479 19.32 -19.48 14.40
N PHE A 480 18.64 -19.94 15.45
CA PHE A 480 19.17 -21.02 16.30
C PHE A 480 19.28 -22.34 15.53
N GLY A 481 20.22 -23.20 15.95
CA GLY A 481 20.38 -24.55 15.41
C GLY A 481 19.21 -25.47 15.78
N SER A 482 19.13 -26.63 15.13
CA SER A 482 18.10 -27.64 15.40
C SER A 482 18.09 -28.07 16.87
N LEU A 483 16.90 -28.17 17.46
CA LEU A 483 16.74 -28.72 18.81
C LEU A 483 16.94 -30.25 18.85
N ASP A 484 16.65 -30.92 17.73
CA ASP A 484 16.88 -32.36 17.55
C ASP A 484 17.25 -32.63 16.08
N PRO A 485 18.56 -32.76 15.76
CA PRO A 485 19.00 -33.01 14.39
C PRO A 485 18.47 -34.31 13.76
N THR A 486 17.93 -35.25 14.56
CA THR A 486 17.30 -36.47 14.01
C THR A 486 15.91 -36.21 13.44
N ALA A 487 15.29 -35.08 13.81
CA ALA A 487 14.01 -34.62 13.31
C ALA A 487 14.13 -33.70 12.08
N ASP A 488 15.35 -33.25 11.74
CA ASP A 488 15.61 -32.44 10.54
C ASP A 488 15.17 -33.16 9.25
N ARG A 489 14.85 -32.38 8.22
CA ARG A 489 14.49 -32.90 6.89
C ARG A 489 15.29 -32.22 5.80
N ASP A 490 15.55 -32.93 4.72
CA ASP A 490 16.14 -32.30 3.55
C ASP A 490 15.15 -31.30 2.95
N LEU A 491 15.63 -30.12 2.60
CA LEU A 491 14.87 -29.24 1.74
C LEU A 491 14.76 -29.93 0.36
N PRO A 492 13.55 -30.11 -0.20
CA PRO A 492 13.40 -30.69 -1.53
C PRO A 492 14.00 -29.76 -2.58
N GLU A 493 14.19 -30.28 -3.80
CA GLU A 493 14.57 -29.45 -4.93
C GLU A 493 13.42 -28.48 -5.26
N LEU A 494 13.72 -27.19 -5.24
CA LEU A 494 12.77 -26.13 -5.54
C LEU A 494 12.98 -25.65 -6.97
N THR A 495 11.89 -25.26 -7.63
CA THR A 495 11.89 -24.82 -9.03
C THR A 495 11.79 -23.30 -9.16
N THR A 496 11.24 -22.62 -8.16
CA THR A 496 11.12 -21.16 -8.15
C THR A 496 11.33 -20.65 -6.72
N THR A 497 12.48 -19.99 -6.49
CA THR A 497 12.84 -19.43 -5.17
C THR A 497 12.92 -17.91 -5.15
N PHE A 498 12.53 -17.27 -6.25
CA PHE A 498 12.66 -15.83 -6.47
C PHE A 498 11.53 -15.08 -5.77
N VAL A 499 11.85 -14.46 -4.63
CA VAL A 499 10.89 -13.80 -3.71
C VAL A 499 10.09 -12.63 -4.30
N ASP A 500 10.49 -12.11 -5.45
CA ASP A 500 9.81 -11.02 -6.15
C ASP A 500 8.74 -11.50 -7.16
N THR A 501 8.54 -12.81 -7.28
CA THR A 501 7.47 -13.42 -8.09
C THR A 501 6.28 -13.83 -7.23
N ILE A 502 5.10 -14.05 -7.82
CA ILE A 502 3.91 -14.52 -7.07
C ILE A 502 4.19 -15.93 -6.53
N TRP A 503 4.63 -16.83 -7.40
CA TRP A 503 5.06 -18.16 -7.01
C TRP A 503 6.50 -18.18 -6.51
N SER A 504 6.70 -18.11 -5.21
CA SER A 504 8.00 -18.34 -4.57
C SER A 504 7.88 -19.41 -3.50
N GLN A 505 8.51 -20.57 -3.73
CA GLN A 505 8.39 -21.71 -2.81
C GLN A 505 8.95 -21.38 -1.43
N LEU A 506 10.10 -20.70 -1.34
CA LEU A 506 10.73 -20.37 -0.06
C LEU A 506 9.86 -19.50 0.86
N GLY A 507 8.96 -18.70 0.28
CA GLY A 507 8.05 -17.84 1.02
C GLY A 507 6.65 -18.45 1.18
N ASN A 508 6.18 -19.31 0.27
CA ASN A 508 4.82 -19.85 0.33
C ASN A 508 4.63 -20.76 1.57
N SER A 509 4.22 -20.15 2.68
CA SER A 509 4.08 -20.82 3.99
C SER A 509 2.68 -21.34 4.24
N TYR A 510 1.72 -20.85 3.47
CA TYR A 510 0.34 -21.31 3.45
C TYR A 510 -0.33 -20.76 2.19
N THR A 511 -1.34 -21.43 1.68
CA THR A 511 -2.24 -20.86 0.68
C THR A 511 -3.64 -21.37 0.93
N HIS A 512 -4.65 -20.52 0.71
CA HIS A 512 -6.02 -20.97 0.51
C HIS A 512 -6.65 -20.32 -0.71
N ILE A 513 -7.51 -21.06 -1.40
CA ILE A 513 -8.36 -20.56 -2.48
C ILE A 513 -9.79 -20.88 -2.08
N VAL A 514 -10.59 -19.85 -1.85
CA VAL A 514 -11.96 -19.99 -1.33
C VAL A 514 -12.96 -19.72 -2.45
N ASP A 515 -13.82 -20.72 -2.68
CA ASP A 515 -14.89 -20.67 -3.66
C ASP A 515 -16.21 -20.28 -3.00
N LEU A 516 -16.65 -19.04 -3.21
CA LEU A 516 -17.90 -18.56 -2.60
C LEU A 516 -19.16 -18.94 -3.40
N SER A 517 -19.01 -19.67 -4.50
CA SER A 517 -20.13 -20.40 -5.13
C SER A 517 -20.38 -21.76 -4.50
N ASP A 518 -19.33 -22.41 -4.01
CA ASP A 518 -19.36 -23.71 -3.36
C ASP A 518 -18.21 -23.80 -2.35
N ILE A 519 -18.51 -23.52 -1.07
CA ILE A 519 -17.50 -23.43 -0.03
C ILE A 519 -16.74 -24.75 0.18
N ASP A 520 -17.34 -25.89 -0.18
CA ASP A 520 -16.70 -27.21 -0.07
C ASP A 520 -15.70 -27.50 -1.20
N ASN A 521 -15.75 -26.73 -2.30
CA ASN A 521 -14.75 -26.77 -3.37
C ASN A 521 -13.46 -26.00 -3.01
N SER A 522 -13.45 -25.30 -1.88
CA SER A 522 -12.28 -24.55 -1.40
C SER A 522 -11.04 -25.43 -1.25
N ARG A 523 -9.87 -24.80 -1.38
CA ARG A 523 -8.57 -25.46 -1.38
C ARG A 523 -7.61 -24.81 -0.38
N ALA A 524 -6.65 -25.59 0.11
CA ALA A 524 -5.55 -25.07 0.91
C ALA A 524 -4.27 -25.92 0.79
N VAL A 525 -3.13 -25.35 1.18
CA VAL A 525 -1.88 -26.08 1.42
C VAL A 525 -1.12 -25.42 2.58
N LEU A 526 -0.53 -26.24 3.45
CA LEU A 526 0.24 -25.82 4.62
C LEU A 526 1.56 -26.62 4.65
N PRO A 527 2.63 -26.16 3.97
CA PRO A 527 3.93 -26.80 4.07
C PRO A 527 4.57 -26.59 5.45
N PRO A 528 5.43 -27.52 5.89
CA PRO A 528 5.70 -28.82 5.27
C PRO A 528 4.63 -29.88 5.62
N GLY A 529 3.82 -29.63 6.64
CA GLY A 529 2.76 -30.49 7.16
C GLY A 529 2.13 -29.84 8.40
N VAL A 530 1.05 -30.43 8.91
CA VAL A 530 0.28 -29.87 10.04
C VAL A 530 0.78 -30.33 11.42
N SER A 531 1.61 -31.37 11.48
CA SER A 531 2.10 -31.93 12.75
C SER A 531 3.52 -31.47 13.07
N GLU A 532 3.78 -31.12 14.32
CA GLU A 532 5.13 -30.88 14.83
C GLU A 532 5.85 -32.15 15.30
N ASP A 533 5.12 -33.25 15.56
CA ASP A 533 5.72 -34.52 15.98
C ASP A 533 6.45 -35.20 14.79
N PRO A 534 7.79 -35.40 14.85
CA PRO A 534 8.56 -36.02 13.77
C PRO A 534 8.17 -37.47 13.43
N ARG A 535 7.37 -38.11 14.29
CA ARG A 535 6.86 -39.48 14.12
C ARG A 535 5.51 -39.51 13.41
N SER A 536 4.84 -38.36 13.29
CA SER A 536 3.55 -38.24 12.61
C SER A 536 3.71 -38.43 11.11
N ALA A 537 2.73 -39.08 10.48
CA ALA A 537 2.64 -39.12 9.03
C ALA A 537 2.46 -37.71 8.43
N HIS A 538 1.91 -36.77 9.20
CA HIS A 538 1.61 -35.40 8.76
C HIS A 538 2.68 -34.37 9.15
N TYR A 539 3.91 -34.83 9.43
CA TYR A 539 5.04 -33.96 9.75
C TYR A 539 5.62 -33.26 8.50
N PHE A 540 5.53 -33.92 7.34
CA PHE A 540 6.23 -33.50 6.11
C PHE A 540 5.48 -33.95 4.83
N ASP A 541 4.17 -34.22 4.93
CA ASP A 541 3.37 -34.85 3.88
C ASP A 541 2.84 -33.89 2.81
N GLN A 542 2.85 -32.57 3.07
CA GLN A 542 2.38 -31.57 2.11
C GLN A 542 3.50 -30.99 1.25
N VAL A 543 4.75 -31.42 1.45
CA VAL A 543 5.91 -30.92 0.72
C VAL A 543 5.81 -31.16 -0.78
N ASP A 544 5.27 -32.31 -1.22
CA ASP A 544 5.07 -32.59 -2.64
C ASP A 544 4.04 -31.67 -3.31
N LEU A 545 3.02 -31.23 -2.56
CA LEU A 545 2.02 -30.26 -3.04
C LEU A 545 2.67 -28.89 -3.16
N TRP A 546 3.35 -28.45 -2.10
CA TRP A 546 4.11 -27.20 -2.08
C TRP A 546 5.15 -27.12 -3.18
N VAL A 547 5.89 -28.20 -3.47
CA VAL A 547 6.88 -28.20 -4.56
C VAL A 547 6.23 -27.95 -5.93
N LYS A 548 4.99 -28.41 -6.11
CA LYS A 548 4.25 -28.31 -7.38
C LYS A 548 3.39 -27.05 -7.48
N GLY A 549 3.25 -26.27 -6.40
CA GLY A 549 2.25 -25.21 -6.28
C GLY A 549 0.82 -25.73 -6.36
N ALA A 550 0.61 -26.97 -5.92
CA ALA A 550 -0.70 -27.61 -5.90
C ALA A 550 -1.35 -27.45 -4.52
N THR A 551 -2.67 -27.52 -4.49
CA THR A 551 -3.44 -27.46 -3.25
C THR A 551 -4.19 -28.76 -2.97
N ARG A 552 -4.68 -28.93 -1.74
CA ARG A 552 -5.59 -30.02 -1.35
C ARG A 552 -7.00 -29.50 -1.07
N PRO A 553 -8.04 -30.34 -1.14
CA PRO A 553 -9.38 -29.98 -0.69
C PRO A 553 -9.39 -29.48 0.76
N ALA A 554 -10.17 -28.42 1.02
CA ALA A 554 -10.33 -27.80 2.31
C ALA A 554 -11.81 -27.46 2.60
N PRO A 555 -12.72 -28.46 2.63
CA PRO A 555 -14.16 -28.23 2.75
C PRO A 555 -14.58 -27.70 4.13
N LEU A 556 -15.78 -27.16 4.23
CA LEU A 556 -16.33 -26.61 5.48
C LEU A 556 -17.51 -27.43 6.02
N SER A 557 -18.33 -28.02 5.15
CA SER A 557 -19.47 -28.81 5.60
C SER A 557 -19.00 -30.07 6.31
N ARG A 558 -19.73 -30.47 7.36
CA ARG A 558 -19.39 -31.67 8.12
C ARG A 558 -19.35 -32.92 7.22
N GLU A 559 -20.28 -33.01 6.28
CA GLU A 559 -20.38 -34.14 5.36
C GLU A 559 -19.14 -34.22 4.46
N ALA A 560 -18.74 -33.10 3.85
CA ALA A 560 -17.54 -33.05 3.01
C ALA A 560 -16.25 -33.26 3.81
N VAL A 561 -16.14 -32.69 5.01
CA VAL A 561 -14.99 -32.90 5.92
C VAL A 561 -14.85 -34.38 6.28
N MET A 562 -15.96 -35.07 6.58
CA MET A 562 -15.94 -36.48 6.95
C MET A 562 -15.53 -37.41 5.80
N LEU A 563 -15.58 -36.96 4.53
CA LEU A 563 -15.03 -37.72 3.39
C LEU A 563 -13.50 -37.84 3.45
N TYR A 564 -12.83 -36.90 4.11
CA TYR A 564 -11.37 -36.84 4.24
C TYR A 564 -10.89 -37.22 5.65
N ALA A 565 -11.78 -37.61 6.56
CA ALA A 565 -11.41 -37.94 7.94
C ALA A 565 -10.63 -39.26 8.02
N GLU A 566 -9.35 -39.18 8.39
CA GLU A 566 -8.51 -40.36 8.64
C GLU A 566 -8.72 -40.95 10.05
N SER A 567 -9.07 -40.10 11.03
CA SER A 567 -9.38 -40.51 12.39
C SER A 567 -10.45 -39.61 13.02
N VAL A 568 -11.17 -40.15 13.99
CA VAL A 568 -12.17 -39.42 14.77
C VAL A 568 -11.91 -39.68 16.24
N GLN A 569 -11.65 -38.62 16.99
CA GLN A 569 -11.51 -38.66 18.44
C GLN A 569 -12.68 -37.92 19.09
N VAL A 570 -13.31 -38.56 20.08
CA VAL A 570 -14.33 -37.93 20.92
C VAL A 570 -13.67 -37.55 22.25
N LEU A 571 -13.69 -36.25 22.56
CA LEU A 571 -13.21 -35.71 23.83
C LEU A 571 -14.40 -35.50 24.76
N GLU A 572 -14.41 -36.22 25.89
CA GLU A 572 -15.45 -36.07 26.92
C GLU A 572 -14.92 -35.20 28.06
N TYR A 573 -15.68 -34.18 28.44
CA TYR A 573 -15.37 -33.39 29.63
C TYR A 573 -15.76 -34.18 30.87
N GLY A 574 -14.86 -34.26 31.86
CA GLY A 574 -15.16 -34.88 33.14
C GLY A 574 -16.28 -34.12 33.88
N PRO A 575 -17.14 -34.81 34.65
CA PRO A 575 -18.18 -34.14 35.43
C PRO A 575 -17.56 -33.11 36.39
N GLY A 576 -17.96 -31.83 36.24
CA GLY A 576 -17.52 -30.72 37.09
C GLY A 576 -16.48 -29.77 36.50
N GLN A 577 -16.04 -29.94 35.24
CA GLN A 577 -15.05 -29.04 34.61
C GLN A 577 -15.64 -27.91 33.76
N VAL A 578 -16.96 -27.86 33.61
CA VAL A 578 -17.65 -26.74 32.96
C VAL A 578 -18.66 -26.22 33.96
N GLU A 579 -18.32 -25.16 34.69
CA GLU A 579 -19.40 -24.30 35.17
C GLU A 579 -20.06 -23.73 33.91
N PRO A 580 -21.38 -23.91 33.72
CA PRO A 580 -22.05 -23.17 32.67
C PRO A 580 -21.79 -21.70 32.97
N VAL A 581 -21.03 -21.03 32.10
CA VAL A 581 -20.99 -19.56 32.10
C VAL A 581 -22.46 -19.19 31.91
N ALA A 582 -23.09 -18.72 32.99
CA ALA A 582 -24.46 -18.24 32.94
C ALA A 582 -24.50 -17.30 31.74
N ALA A 583 -25.39 -17.57 30.79
CA ALA A 583 -25.58 -16.70 29.64
C ALA A 583 -25.62 -15.28 30.20
N ALA A 584 -24.57 -14.50 29.96
CA ALA A 584 -24.55 -13.12 30.36
C ALA A 584 -25.79 -12.55 29.72
N SER A 585 -26.75 -12.12 30.54
CA SER A 585 -27.95 -11.46 30.04
C SER A 585 -27.42 -10.29 29.23
N GLU A 586 -27.52 -10.41 27.91
CA GLU A 586 -27.24 -9.31 26.98
C GLU A 586 -28.23 -8.21 27.36
N GLU A 587 -27.80 -7.27 28.20
CA GLU A 587 -28.43 -5.96 28.16
C GLU A 587 -28.18 -5.44 26.74
N PRO A 588 -29.24 -5.07 25.99
CA PRO A 588 -29.04 -4.47 24.69
C PRO A 588 -28.18 -3.23 24.89
N VAL A 589 -27.01 -3.20 24.27
CA VAL A 589 -26.22 -1.98 24.13
C VAL A 589 -27.07 -1.04 23.29
N GLY A 590 -27.84 -0.20 23.97
CA GLY A 590 -28.58 0.89 23.35
C GLY A 590 -27.60 1.85 22.65
N PRO A 591 -28.08 2.65 21.69
CA PRO A 591 -27.24 3.62 20.99
C PRO A 591 -26.55 4.50 22.04
N THR A 592 -25.23 4.54 21.99
CA THR A 592 -24.40 5.35 22.89
C THR A 592 -24.93 6.78 22.92
N SER A 593 -25.55 7.14 24.04
CA SER A 593 -26.02 8.49 24.28
C SER A 593 -24.81 9.42 24.32
N ARG A 594 -24.83 10.45 23.48
CA ARG A 594 -24.01 11.67 23.65
C ARG A 594 -24.09 12.13 25.11
N ALA A 595 -23.04 11.87 25.89
CA ALA A 595 -22.91 12.43 27.22
C ALA A 595 -22.51 13.91 27.09
N SER A 596 -23.47 14.78 27.36
CA SER A 596 -23.28 16.20 27.56
C SER A 596 -22.35 16.44 28.76
N MET A 597 -21.15 16.96 28.53
CA MET A 597 -20.39 17.64 29.58
C MET A 597 -20.93 19.07 29.75
N ALA A 598 -21.87 19.21 30.67
CA ALA A 598 -22.23 20.50 31.25
C ALA A 598 -22.09 20.42 32.78
N GLY A 599 -21.21 21.26 33.34
CA GLY A 599 -21.29 21.65 34.74
C GLY A 599 -19.97 21.77 35.49
N ARG A 600 -19.37 22.97 35.46
CA ARG A 600 -19.16 23.80 36.66
C ARG A 600 -18.58 25.17 36.27
N ALA A 601 -19.49 26.12 36.11
CA ALA A 601 -19.19 27.54 36.16
C ALA A 601 -19.05 27.97 37.62
N ASN A 602 -18.00 28.75 37.92
CA ASN A 602 -17.97 29.67 39.05
C ASN A 602 -17.65 31.08 38.50
N SER A 603 -18.51 32.02 38.90
CA SER A 603 -18.52 33.48 38.71
C SER A 603 -17.15 34.14 38.92
N VAL A 604 -16.78 35.29 38.32
CA VAL A 604 -17.33 36.66 38.41
C VAL A 604 -16.64 37.47 37.27
N GLY A 605 -17.34 38.23 36.43
CA GLY A 605 -17.56 39.67 36.66
C GLY A 605 -17.69 40.45 35.35
N SER A 606 -18.73 41.27 35.26
CA SER A 606 -19.01 42.19 34.15
C SER A 606 -17.99 43.32 34.06
N LEU A 607 -17.55 43.68 32.84
CA LEU A 607 -17.21 45.05 32.47
C LEU A 607 -17.58 45.28 31.00
N ALA A 608 -18.12 46.47 30.76
CA ALA A 608 -18.78 46.89 29.53
C ALA A 608 -17.82 47.45 28.47
N ASN A 609 -18.42 47.69 27.30
CA ASN A 609 -18.15 48.71 26.28
C ASN A 609 -17.35 48.36 25.01
N GLU A 610 -18.02 48.72 23.91
CA GLU A 610 -17.52 49.33 22.68
C GLU A 610 -16.86 48.42 21.62
N GLY A 611 -17.69 48.00 20.65
CA GLY A 611 -17.22 47.61 19.32
C GLY A 611 -17.31 48.79 18.35
N PRO A 612 -16.32 49.00 17.48
CA PRO A 612 -16.48 49.81 16.29
C PRO A 612 -16.79 48.95 15.06
N ALA A 613 -17.71 49.46 14.24
CA ALA A 613 -17.99 49.03 12.88
C ALA A 613 -16.76 49.22 11.98
N PHE A 614 -16.60 48.35 10.98
CA PHE A 614 -15.68 48.58 9.85
C PHE A 614 -16.47 48.62 8.54
N SER A 615 -16.13 49.64 7.77
CA SER A 615 -16.75 50.14 6.54
C SER A 615 -16.30 49.37 5.30
N GLU A 616 -17.19 49.38 4.31
CA GLU A 616 -16.88 49.23 2.89
C GLU A 616 -15.87 50.30 2.44
N ASP A 617 -14.93 49.92 1.58
CA ASP A 617 -14.45 50.67 0.39
C ASP A 617 -13.13 50.04 -0.10
N LEU A 618 -13.17 49.43 -1.29
CA LEU A 618 -11.98 49.04 -2.04
C LEU A 618 -11.98 49.87 -3.34
N ASP A 619 -11.11 50.88 -3.39
CA ASP A 619 -10.90 51.76 -4.54
C ASP A 619 -10.32 50.97 -5.73
N LEU A 620 -11.00 51.00 -6.88
CA LEU A 620 -10.50 50.50 -8.16
C LEU A 620 -10.31 51.67 -9.14
N THR A 621 -9.06 51.91 -9.54
CA THR A 621 -8.69 52.88 -10.57
C THR A 621 -8.77 52.26 -11.97
N PHE A 622 -9.48 52.92 -12.89
CA PHE A 622 -9.57 52.54 -14.31
C PHE A 622 -8.65 53.40 -15.18
N SER A 623 -8.00 52.81 -16.17
CA SER A 623 -7.35 53.53 -17.28
C SER A 623 -8.06 53.21 -18.60
N GLU A 624 -8.40 54.25 -19.37
CA GLU A 624 -8.97 54.14 -20.72
C GLU A 624 -7.87 54.23 -21.79
N ASN A 625 -7.82 53.26 -22.70
CA ASN A 625 -7.31 53.35 -24.09
C ASN A 625 -7.42 51.95 -24.72
N ALA A 626 -7.72 51.73 -26.01
CA ALA A 626 -8.18 52.53 -27.13
C ALA A 626 -8.91 51.56 -28.09
N GLY A 627 -9.89 52.07 -28.86
CA GLY A 627 -10.91 51.28 -29.54
C GLY A 627 -10.45 50.28 -30.60
N LEU A 628 -11.16 49.14 -30.61
CA LEU A 628 -11.33 48.24 -31.75
C LEU A 628 -12.83 47.89 -31.85
N PRO A 629 -13.41 47.81 -33.07
CA PRO A 629 -14.81 47.41 -33.22
C PRO A 629 -14.93 45.89 -33.06
N LEU A 630 -15.71 45.44 -32.08
CA LEU A 630 -15.98 44.03 -31.84
C LEU A 630 -17.16 43.57 -32.72
N THR A 631 -16.90 42.71 -33.68
CA THR A 631 -17.91 41.86 -34.33
C THR A 631 -18.19 40.63 -33.48
N GLU A 632 -19.43 40.12 -33.48
CA GLU A 632 -19.87 38.95 -32.71
C GLU A 632 -18.91 37.75 -32.85
N GLY A 633 -18.35 37.32 -31.72
CA GLY A 633 -17.45 36.18 -31.61
C GLY A 633 -16.69 36.17 -30.28
N VAL A 634 -16.48 34.98 -29.71
CA VAL A 634 -15.63 34.79 -28.53
C VAL A 634 -14.17 34.91 -28.97
N GLY A 635 -13.44 35.90 -28.44
CA GLY A 635 -12.03 36.13 -28.74
C GLY A 635 -11.15 35.93 -27.51
N LEU A 636 -10.09 35.14 -27.64
CA LEU A 636 -9.01 35.01 -26.65
C LEU A 636 -7.78 35.77 -27.15
N ALA A 637 -7.21 36.64 -26.31
CA ALA A 637 -6.02 37.42 -26.65
C ALA A 637 -4.88 37.09 -25.69
N PHE A 638 -3.66 36.90 -26.23
CA PHE A 638 -2.44 36.64 -25.46
C PHE A 638 -1.45 37.78 -25.63
N SER A 639 -0.77 38.16 -24.55
CA SER A 639 0.30 39.17 -24.54
C SER A 639 1.65 38.49 -24.26
N GLU A 640 2.71 38.90 -24.95
CA GLU A 640 4.04 38.27 -24.86
C GLU A 640 4.92 38.79 -23.72
N ASN A 641 4.47 39.77 -22.92
CA ASN A 641 5.30 40.31 -21.83
C ASN A 641 4.72 39.97 -20.44
N ALA A 642 5.43 39.06 -19.77
CA ALA A 642 5.39 38.69 -18.35
C ALA A 642 4.11 37.97 -17.83
N ASP A 643 4.24 36.65 -17.67
CA ASP A 643 3.63 35.76 -16.66
C ASP A 643 2.11 35.84 -16.38
N THR A 644 1.33 36.47 -17.26
CA THR A 644 -0.11 36.69 -17.01
C THR A 644 -0.95 36.34 -18.24
N VAL A 645 -1.98 35.50 -18.07
CA VAL A 645 -2.97 35.19 -19.11
C VAL A 645 -4.22 36.03 -18.87
N HIS A 646 -4.66 36.77 -19.90
CA HIS A 646 -5.91 37.54 -19.86
C HIS A 646 -7.03 36.77 -20.57
N LEU A 647 -8.11 36.47 -19.87
CA LEU A 647 -9.32 35.91 -20.44
C LEU A 647 -10.40 37.00 -20.47
N ALA A 648 -10.94 37.29 -21.66
CA ALA A 648 -12.09 38.17 -21.82
C ALA A 648 -13.18 37.41 -22.59
N LEU A 649 -14.38 37.35 -22.04
CA LEU A 649 -15.58 36.81 -22.69
C LEU A 649 -16.52 37.99 -22.98
N LEU A 650 -16.98 38.13 -24.23
CA LEU A 650 -17.90 39.19 -24.66
C LEU A 650 -19.25 38.57 -25.08
N GLU A 651 -20.15 38.48 -24.09
CA GLU A 651 -21.64 38.53 -24.01
C GLU A 651 -22.60 37.83 -25.02
N PRO A 652 -23.83 37.43 -24.58
CA PRO A 652 -24.98 38.34 -24.29
C PRO A 652 -25.88 37.93 -23.08
N PRO A 653 -27.00 38.61 -22.68
CA PRO A 653 -27.57 39.92 -23.03
C PRO A 653 -27.84 40.85 -21.80
N ASP A 654 -27.17 40.67 -20.67
CA ASP A 654 -27.43 41.42 -19.42
C ASP A 654 -26.47 42.60 -19.17
N GLY A 655 -25.58 42.93 -20.12
CA GLY A 655 -24.77 44.15 -20.12
C GLY A 655 -23.72 44.20 -19.00
N ARG A 656 -23.25 43.04 -18.53
CA ARG A 656 -22.22 42.91 -17.49
C ARG A 656 -20.94 42.35 -18.10
N VAL A 657 -19.94 43.23 -18.18
CA VAL A 657 -18.56 42.86 -18.53
C VAL A 657 -17.83 42.39 -17.27
N TYR A 658 -17.32 41.15 -17.27
CA TYR A 658 -16.50 40.61 -16.19
C TYR A 658 -15.03 40.65 -16.58
N HIS A 659 -14.21 41.35 -15.80
CA HIS A 659 -12.75 41.37 -15.94
C HIS A 659 -12.12 40.54 -14.82
N GLY A 660 -11.31 39.54 -15.19
CA GLY A 660 -10.48 38.79 -14.25
C GLY A 660 -9.03 38.76 -14.72
N THR A 661 -8.10 39.18 -13.88
CA THR A 661 -6.65 39.01 -14.07
C THR A 661 -6.16 37.98 -13.06
N SER A 662 -5.59 36.86 -13.52
CA SER A 662 -4.94 35.89 -12.62
C SER A 662 -3.44 35.78 -12.91
N PRO A 663 -2.57 35.84 -11.88
CA PRO A 663 -1.14 35.56 -12.01
C PRO A 663 -0.81 34.04 -12.02
N SER A 664 -1.77 33.13 -11.90
CA SER A 664 -1.49 31.68 -12.00
C SER A 664 -2.71 30.84 -12.40
N THR A 665 -2.47 29.74 -13.12
CA THR A 665 -3.50 28.82 -13.64
C THR A 665 -4.26 28.01 -12.58
N ARG A 666 -4.09 28.30 -11.28
CA ARG A 666 -4.68 27.52 -10.16
C ARG A 666 -6.10 27.92 -9.75
N ASP A 667 -6.66 29.01 -10.29
CA ASP A 667 -7.98 29.52 -9.88
C ASP A 667 -9.11 29.34 -10.92
N VAL A 668 -8.85 28.62 -12.01
CA VAL A 668 -9.91 28.23 -12.96
C VAL A 668 -10.90 27.27 -12.30
N ASP A 669 -10.40 26.36 -11.46
CA ASP A 669 -11.21 25.37 -10.72
C ASP A 669 -12.13 26.03 -9.69
N ALA A 670 -11.67 27.12 -9.04
CA ALA A 670 -12.48 27.90 -8.10
C ALA A 670 -13.59 28.69 -8.82
N TYR A 671 -13.34 29.16 -10.05
CA TYR A 671 -14.32 29.87 -10.86
C TYR A 671 -15.40 28.94 -11.42
N ILE A 672 -15.03 27.69 -11.77
CA ILE A 672 -15.97 26.64 -12.18
C ILE A 672 -16.81 26.17 -10.98
N ALA A 673 -16.21 26.05 -9.79
CA ALA A 673 -16.93 25.71 -8.56
C ALA A 673 -17.99 26.74 -8.16
N ALA A 674 -17.82 28.01 -8.53
CA ALA A 674 -18.80 29.07 -8.28
C ALA A 674 -20.05 29.00 -9.19
N LEU A 675 -20.02 28.21 -10.26
CA LEU A 675 -21.13 28.09 -11.25
C LEU A 675 -22.16 27.01 -10.91
N GLY A 676 -21.95 26.22 -9.85
CA GLY A 676 -23.01 25.50 -9.12
C GLY A 676 -23.90 24.54 -9.91
N ASP A 677 -23.39 23.35 -10.26
CA ASP A 677 -24.21 22.16 -10.53
C ASP A 677 -23.41 20.85 -10.21
N PRO A 678 -23.88 19.97 -9.30
CA PRO A 678 -23.14 18.78 -8.86
C PRO A 678 -23.11 17.58 -9.82
N GLU A 679 -23.85 17.58 -10.93
CA GLU A 679 -23.98 16.41 -11.84
C GLU A 679 -22.99 16.39 -13.04
N LEU A 680 -21.90 17.16 -13.00
CA LEU A 680 -20.88 17.26 -14.07
C LEU A 680 -19.48 16.79 -13.65
N TYR A 681 -19.34 15.56 -13.17
CA TYR A 681 -18.06 14.83 -13.27
C TYR A 681 -18.24 13.73 -14.32
N PRO A 682 -17.48 13.78 -15.43
CA PRO A 682 -16.16 13.16 -15.40
C PRO A 682 -15.08 13.82 -16.29
N ALA A 683 -13.82 13.44 -16.00
CA ALA A 683 -12.61 13.50 -16.82
C ALA A 683 -11.91 14.87 -17.02
N VAL A 684 -10.99 15.22 -16.12
CA VAL A 684 -9.69 15.83 -16.48
C VAL A 684 -8.61 15.35 -15.50
N GLU A 685 -7.85 14.32 -15.89
CA GLU A 685 -6.46 14.17 -15.44
C GLU A 685 -5.55 14.83 -16.49
N GLY A 686 -4.68 15.73 -16.05
CA GLY A 686 -3.54 16.20 -16.85
C GLY A 686 -3.52 17.69 -17.17
N MET A 687 -3.09 18.51 -16.20
CA MET A 687 -2.37 19.76 -16.52
C MET A 687 -1.49 20.18 -15.34
N HIS A 688 -0.32 19.56 -15.19
CA HIS A 688 0.71 20.07 -14.29
C HIS A 688 1.57 21.12 -15.00
N SER A 689 1.61 22.31 -14.39
CA SER A 689 2.59 23.40 -14.55
C SER A 689 3.26 23.56 -15.93
N ALA A 690 2.86 24.60 -16.67
CA ALA A 690 3.71 25.14 -17.72
C ALA A 690 4.99 25.73 -17.06
N VAL A 691 6.14 25.14 -17.36
CA VAL A 691 7.45 25.66 -16.96
C VAL A 691 7.67 27.01 -17.67
N PRO A 692 8.24 28.03 -17.00
CA PRO A 692 8.60 29.29 -17.65
C PRO A 692 9.41 29.06 -18.93
N GLY A 693 8.99 29.66 -20.05
CA GLY A 693 9.61 29.48 -21.37
C GLY A 693 8.91 28.49 -22.31
N THR A 694 7.63 28.17 -22.06
CA THR A 694 6.85 27.30 -22.94
C THR A 694 6.66 27.95 -24.32
N ARG A 695 6.98 27.23 -25.40
CA ARG A 695 6.90 27.75 -26.78
C ARG A 695 5.43 27.96 -27.19
N PRO A 696 5.06 29.05 -27.88
CA PRO A 696 3.68 29.37 -28.27
C PRO A 696 2.94 28.23 -29.00
N GLN A 697 3.68 27.44 -29.78
CA GLN A 697 3.16 26.29 -30.54
C GLN A 697 2.60 25.17 -29.63
N TYR A 698 3.15 25.02 -28.42
CA TYR A 698 2.65 24.04 -27.44
C TYR A 698 1.34 24.50 -26.83
N LEU A 699 1.22 25.81 -26.53
CA LEU A 699 -0.03 26.39 -26.02
C LEU A 699 -1.14 26.32 -27.07
N GLU A 700 -0.82 26.60 -28.33
CA GLU A 700 -1.77 26.51 -29.45
C GLU A 700 -2.32 25.10 -29.63
N ARG A 701 -1.44 24.08 -29.63
CA ARG A 701 -1.83 22.68 -29.78
C ARG A 701 -2.77 22.22 -28.67
N THR A 702 -2.41 22.48 -27.42
CA THR A 702 -3.18 22.03 -26.25
C THR A 702 -4.53 22.74 -26.15
N THR A 703 -4.57 24.03 -26.53
CA THR A 703 -5.83 24.80 -26.61
C THR A 703 -6.74 24.26 -27.72
N ARG A 704 -6.18 23.90 -28.88
CA ARG A 704 -6.93 23.31 -29.99
C ARG A 704 -7.55 21.96 -29.62
N GLU A 705 -6.77 21.08 -28.96
CA GLU A 705 -7.24 19.77 -28.48
C GLU A 705 -8.38 19.89 -27.46
N PHE A 706 -8.28 20.85 -26.53
CA PHE A 706 -9.35 21.14 -25.57
C PHE A 706 -10.64 21.57 -26.29
N LEU A 707 -10.54 22.49 -27.26
CA LEU A 707 -11.70 23.01 -27.99
C LEU A 707 -12.35 21.96 -28.91
N GLU A 708 -11.55 21.06 -29.51
CA GLU A 708 -12.08 19.94 -30.30
C GLU A 708 -12.85 18.94 -29.43
N ARG A 709 -12.39 18.68 -28.19
CA ARG A 709 -13.10 17.84 -27.22
C ARG A 709 -14.41 18.48 -26.75
N VAL A 710 -14.42 19.79 -26.50
CA VAL A 710 -15.65 20.55 -26.18
C VAL A 710 -16.64 20.51 -27.33
N ARG A 711 -16.16 20.58 -28.58
CA ARG A 711 -17.00 20.47 -29.79
C ARG A 711 -17.54 19.05 -29.99
N ALA A 712 -16.74 18.01 -29.75
CA ALA A 712 -17.13 16.61 -29.83
C ALA A 712 -18.18 16.23 -28.76
N ALA A 713 -18.20 16.95 -27.63
CA ALA A 713 -19.23 16.81 -26.60
C ALA A 713 -20.59 17.45 -26.98
N GLY A 714 -20.69 18.12 -28.13
CA GLY A 714 -21.97 18.51 -28.76
C GLY A 714 -22.73 19.69 -28.13
N ARG A 715 -22.08 20.51 -27.29
CA ARG A 715 -22.79 21.52 -26.46
C ARG A 715 -22.68 22.98 -26.92
N ILE A 716 -21.85 23.31 -27.90
CA ILE A 716 -21.81 24.66 -28.52
C ILE A 716 -21.59 24.50 -30.04
N PRO A 717 -22.64 24.69 -30.88
CA PRO A 717 -22.57 24.36 -32.31
C PRO A 717 -21.68 25.31 -33.13
N HIS A 718 -21.38 26.50 -32.62
CA HIS A 718 -20.56 27.50 -33.31
C HIS A 718 -19.53 28.10 -32.35
N LEU A 719 -18.31 27.57 -32.40
CA LEU A 719 -17.16 28.18 -31.74
C LEU A 719 -16.16 28.58 -32.82
N SER A 720 -15.93 29.88 -32.98
CA SER A 720 -14.88 30.43 -33.82
C SER A 720 -13.75 30.94 -32.94
N PHE A 721 -12.51 30.54 -33.24
CA PHE A 721 -11.31 30.91 -32.50
C PHE A 721 -10.36 31.70 -33.40
N SER A 722 -9.79 32.78 -32.87
CA SER A 722 -8.68 33.50 -33.49
C SER A 722 -7.55 33.69 -32.48
N MET A 723 -6.31 33.44 -32.88
CA MET A 723 -5.12 33.68 -32.06
C MET A 723 -4.29 34.79 -32.68
N SER A 724 -3.91 35.79 -31.88
CA SER A 724 -2.89 36.77 -32.25
C SER A 724 -1.74 36.69 -31.24
N ILE A 725 -0.51 36.60 -31.75
CA ILE A 725 0.72 36.73 -30.98
C ILE A 725 1.28 38.13 -31.29
N GLY A 726 1.90 38.79 -30.32
CA GLY A 726 2.17 40.24 -30.28
C GLY A 726 2.73 40.91 -31.55
N ASP A 727 2.48 42.23 -31.60
CA ASP A 727 2.78 43.21 -32.67
C ASP A 727 1.91 43.15 -33.94
N GLY A 728 0.59 43.04 -33.76
CA GLY A 728 -0.40 43.70 -34.63
C GLY A 728 -0.42 43.33 -36.11
N GLN A 729 0.21 42.23 -36.52
CA GLN A 729 0.05 41.67 -37.86
C GLN A 729 -0.90 40.46 -37.78
N PRO A 730 -2.00 40.44 -38.54
CA PRO A 730 -2.86 39.27 -38.60
C PRO A 730 -2.07 38.10 -39.20
N VAL A 731 -2.18 36.92 -38.59
CA VAL A 731 -1.77 35.68 -39.23
C VAL A 731 -2.87 35.37 -40.26
N ASP A 732 -2.63 35.74 -41.51
CA ASP A 732 -3.49 35.42 -42.64
C ASP A 732 -3.44 33.90 -42.91
N ASP A 733 -4.26 33.14 -42.19
CA ASP A 733 -4.74 31.82 -42.63
C ASP A 733 -6.08 31.52 -41.96
N VAL A 734 -7.13 32.17 -42.48
CA VAL A 734 -8.52 31.77 -42.23
C VAL A 734 -8.78 30.50 -43.02
N ILE A 735 -8.52 29.33 -42.43
CA ILE A 735 -9.05 28.08 -42.95
C ILE A 735 -10.47 27.92 -42.40
N ALA A 736 -11.45 28.35 -43.18
CA ALA A 736 -12.84 28.00 -42.96
C ALA A 736 -13.03 26.50 -43.27
N LEU A 737 -13.20 25.67 -42.25
CA LEU A 737 -13.69 24.29 -42.42
C LEU A 737 -15.17 24.26 -42.00
N SER A 738 -16.02 23.98 -42.99
CA SER A 738 -17.49 23.86 -42.90
C SER A 738 -17.97 22.81 -41.93
#